data_AF-A0A2H0CVF0-F1
#
_entry.id   AF-A0A2H0CVF0-F1
#
_cell.length_a   1.000
_cell.length_b   1.000
_cell.length_c   1.000
_cell.angle_alpha   90.00
_cell.angle_beta   90.00
_cell.angle_gamma   90.00
#
_symmetry.space_group_name_H-M   'P 1'
#
loop_
_entity.id
_entity.type
_entity.pdbx_description
1 polymer ?
#
loop_
_entity_poly.entity_id
_entity_poly.type
_entity_poly.pdbx_seq_one_letter_code
_entity_poly.pdbx_strand_id
1 'polypeptide(L)'
;MNVFKMHQMASGVPAGGNGELTRPTKTRSPLPLATTRRGVFHIPKKPGNAAIFLVSFLTYLLGIFPSIVFALPTGGTVQAGSATIDQTSSQQMTIQQTTQKAIIDWQGFGIGSTEQVDFQLSQGGVTLNRVTGNDPSQILGKLTSNGDLWLINPNGILFGANAQVDVHGLLATTSNISNTDFLNSNYNFSVPSSLASTVVNQGSITAAEGGLVAFVAPGVQNTGIINARLGKVSLASGKTFTVDLYGDQLINLGVDSQVMGQVTGMDGEALTTLVSNSGSIFADGGVVRMDVNAAQGIVDRVINMDGIIQARSVSEQNGAIILSGGEAGEVSVSGTLSASGYGQGETGGTVHVLGDMLDFSGYGLIDVSGDLGGGTLLFGGDYQGQGSVPNATDVYIGPDTHTFADAVTHGNGGKVIFWADRRLRFFGIVKGRGGQYFGDGGLVEVSGKEELYFDGSVDTTAANGKTGTLLLDPETITIANGSGSTTASGAATFTTIYETTLESVSASTNITLQATDSIVLSNLGDNLLNLKQGSGNSVTFKVTNGTFSMNTQDTISTQGGKIIFDATGDLTLGNLTSNGGDILLTGNDLILLNAATILNAGTGNIDITQAKLGNIGLGDSTTCTGSCDMTISSSDLSKMRGNKLLINGSSNDGAIYVGGVSQTTSTFTGGVELKDAHVSGAKGGIFFEGAASSFSALTANAVNGIEVNANLTTTAGALTLDGDSNNVAEGVSPKDNISIASGVTLTSAGNISLSATTGGIAAAGALTLTAPSSITLTGNLTAAGAVALTANSGITLNNN
;
A
#
# COMPACT_ATOMS: atom_id res chain seq x y z
N MET A 1 -40.81 6.23 -0.41
CA MET A 1 -42.18 6.50 -0.86
C MET A 1 -42.16 6.55 -2.39
N ASN A 2 -42.80 5.56 -3.03
CA ASN A 2 -43.23 5.42 -4.44
C ASN A 2 -42.19 5.61 -5.59
N VAL A 3 -41.75 4.55 -6.26
CA VAL A 3 -42.39 3.75 -7.35
C VAL A 3 -42.27 4.42 -8.74
N PHE A 4 -41.54 3.79 -9.68
CA PHE A 4 -41.75 3.88 -11.15
C PHE A 4 -41.02 2.69 -11.82
N LYS A 5 -41.66 1.54 -12.09
CA LYS A 5 -42.43 1.11 -13.28
C LYS A 5 -41.72 1.20 -14.65
N MET A 6 -41.38 -0.01 -15.15
CA MET A 6 -41.14 -0.41 -16.55
C MET A 6 -42.23 0.07 -17.53
N HIS A 7 -41.83 0.38 -18.76
CA HIS A 7 -42.61 0.14 -19.99
C HIS A 7 -41.68 -0.21 -21.17
N GLN A 8 -41.96 -1.35 -21.82
CA GLN A 8 -41.56 -1.70 -23.19
C GLN A 8 -42.48 -1.00 -24.20
N MET A 9 -41.96 -0.65 -25.38
CA MET A 9 -42.51 -0.77 -26.76
C MET A 9 -41.50 -0.09 -27.71
N ALA A 10 -40.81 -0.82 -28.60
CA ALA A 10 -41.20 -1.28 -29.93
C ALA A 10 -40.94 -0.27 -31.09
N SER A 11 -40.08 -0.73 -32.00
CA SER A 11 -39.92 -0.47 -33.44
C SER A 11 -39.57 0.93 -33.97
N GLY A 12 -38.46 0.98 -34.71
CA GLY A 12 -38.16 1.97 -35.75
C GLY A 12 -37.01 1.49 -36.64
N VAL A 13 -37.34 1.06 -37.86
CA VAL A 13 -36.42 0.78 -39.00
C VAL A 13 -36.62 1.92 -40.00
N PRO A 14 -35.56 2.46 -40.65
CA PRO A 14 -35.17 2.08 -42.04
C PRO A 14 -33.63 2.13 -42.24
N ALA A 15 -32.97 1.77 -43.34
CA ALA A 15 -33.18 0.95 -44.53
C ALA A 15 -31.84 1.01 -45.33
N GLY A 16 -31.53 -0.01 -46.14
CA GLY A 16 -30.69 0.14 -47.33
C GLY A 16 -29.65 -0.95 -47.60
N GLY A 17 -29.75 -1.63 -48.76
CA GLY A 17 -28.56 -2.16 -49.46
C GLY A 17 -28.61 -3.57 -50.09
N ASN A 18 -29.41 -3.73 -51.15
CA ASN A 18 -29.38 -4.67 -52.30
C ASN A 18 -28.32 -5.79 -52.47
N GLY A 19 -28.80 -6.94 -52.98
CA GLY A 19 -28.04 -7.95 -53.76
C GLY A 19 -28.93 -9.09 -54.28
N GLU A 20 -29.00 -9.26 -55.61
CA GLU A 20 -30.01 -9.96 -56.44
C GLU A 20 -29.89 -11.50 -56.64
N LEU A 21 -31.07 -12.14 -56.88
CA LEU A 21 -31.46 -13.11 -57.96
C LEU A 21 -30.60 -14.40 -58.18
N THR A 22 -31.11 -15.62 -58.48
CA THR A 22 -32.40 -16.14 -58.97
C THR A 22 -32.47 -17.69 -58.92
N ARG A 23 -33.71 -18.17 -58.91
CA ARG A 23 -34.29 -19.54 -59.01
C ARG A 23 -34.12 -20.18 -60.44
N PRO A 24 -34.51 -21.46 -60.74
CA PRO A 24 -35.88 -21.99 -60.55
C PRO A 24 -36.09 -23.51 -60.29
N THR A 25 -37.33 -23.79 -59.86
CA THR A 25 -38.05 -25.05 -59.62
C THR A 25 -38.75 -25.62 -60.87
N LYS A 26 -39.05 -26.95 -60.90
CA LYS A 26 -40.36 -27.48 -61.35
C LYS A 26 -40.60 -28.97 -61.00
N THR A 27 -41.87 -29.29 -60.73
CA THR A 27 -42.52 -30.56 -60.30
C THR A 27 -43.38 -31.21 -61.41
N ARG A 28 -43.62 -32.54 -61.39
CA ARG A 28 -44.94 -33.22 -61.62
C ARG A 28 -44.92 -34.77 -61.52
N SER A 29 -46.05 -35.34 -61.05
CA SER A 29 -46.48 -36.74 -60.72
C SER A 29 -46.96 -37.60 -61.94
N PRO A 30 -47.76 -38.73 -61.88
CA PRO A 30 -48.17 -39.75 -60.85
C PRO A 30 -48.36 -41.28 -61.29
N LEU A 31 -48.60 -42.21 -60.31
CA LEU A 31 -49.41 -43.52 -60.23
C LEU A 31 -49.18 -44.76 -61.19
N PRO A 32 -49.72 -46.02 -61.00
CA PRO A 32 -50.07 -46.91 -59.84
C PRO A 32 -49.93 -48.50 -60.02
N LEU A 33 -50.41 -49.32 -59.03
CA LEU A 33 -51.13 -50.67 -59.06
C LEU A 33 -50.51 -52.04 -58.54
N ALA A 34 -51.18 -52.64 -57.50
CA ALA A 34 -51.70 -54.02 -57.20
C ALA A 34 -50.91 -55.40 -57.09
N THR A 35 -51.24 -56.23 -56.06
CA THR A 35 -51.71 -57.68 -56.02
C THR A 35 -51.16 -58.73 -54.97
N THR A 36 -52.11 -59.33 -54.18
CA THR A 36 -52.41 -60.74 -53.70
C THR A 36 -51.50 -61.82 -52.98
N ARG A 37 -52.01 -62.33 -51.82
CA ARG A 37 -52.37 -63.72 -51.29
C ARG A 37 -51.41 -64.85 -50.74
N ARG A 38 -51.93 -65.53 -49.66
CA ARG A 38 -51.78 -66.93 -49.06
C ARG A 38 -50.62 -67.25 -48.07
N GLY A 39 -50.74 -67.99 -46.93
CA GLY A 39 -51.85 -68.67 -46.21
C GLY A 39 -51.46 -69.40 -44.88
N VAL A 40 -52.45 -69.52 -43.97
CA VAL A 40 -52.91 -70.56 -42.98
C VAL A 40 -52.01 -71.40 -42.00
N PHE A 41 -52.33 -71.31 -40.68
CA PHE A 41 -52.73 -72.35 -39.68
C PHE A 41 -52.03 -72.44 -38.28
N HIS A 42 -52.90 -72.40 -37.26
CA HIS A 42 -52.94 -73.02 -35.90
C HIS A 42 -52.21 -72.43 -34.68
N ILE A 43 -53.04 -72.25 -33.62
CA ILE A 43 -52.82 -71.71 -32.27
C ILE A 43 -52.43 -72.85 -31.31
N PRO A 44 -51.69 -72.58 -30.22
CA PRO A 44 -52.27 -72.81 -28.91
C PRO A 44 -52.21 -71.58 -27.99
N LYS A 45 -53.13 -71.61 -27.03
CA LYS A 45 -53.70 -70.52 -26.25
C LYS A 45 -52.65 -69.70 -25.49
N LYS A 46 -52.69 -68.38 -25.67
CA LYS A 46 -52.06 -67.39 -24.79
C LYS A 46 -52.61 -67.55 -23.36
N PRO A 47 -51.78 -67.43 -22.30
CA PRO A 47 -52.28 -67.28 -20.94
C PRO A 47 -53.16 -66.02 -20.89
N GLY A 48 -54.29 -66.10 -20.18
CA GLY A 48 -55.21 -64.98 -20.05
C GLY A 48 -54.53 -63.76 -19.45
N ASN A 49 -54.92 -62.56 -19.91
CA ASN A 49 -54.33 -61.27 -19.52
C ASN A 49 -54.23 -61.07 -18.00
N ALA A 50 -55.01 -61.80 -17.19
CA ALA A 50 -54.90 -61.80 -15.72
C ALA A 50 -53.58 -62.39 -15.19
N ALA A 51 -52.99 -63.41 -15.82
CA ALA A 51 -51.74 -64.02 -15.37
C ALA A 51 -50.51 -63.16 -15.74
N ILE A 52 -50.55 -62.47 -16.89
CA ILE A 52 -49.52 -61.50 -17.28
C ILE A 52 -49.63 -60.24 -16.41
N PHE A 53 -50.86 -59.81 -16.06
CA PHE A 53 -51.05 -58.69 -15.14
C PHE A 53 -50.59 -59.03 -13.73
N LEU A 54 -50.83 -60.24 -13.22
CA LEU A 54 -50.41 -60.61 -11.85
C LEU A 54 -48.89 -60.71 -11.71
N VAL A 55 -48.18 -61.27 -12.71
CA VAL A 55 -46.71 -61.38 -12.69
C VAL A 55 -46.04 -60.02 -12.93
N SER A 56 -46.59 -59.18 -13.83
CA SER A 56 -46.10 -57.81 -14.04
C SER A 56 -46.44 -56.85 -12.89
N PHE A 57 -47.56 -57.07 -12.18
CA PHE A 57 -47.92 -56.31 -10.99
C PHE A 57 -47.07 -56.73 -9.79
N LEU A 58 -46.69 -58.01 -9.66
CA LEU A 58 -45.79 -58.47 -8.60
C LEU A 58 -44.34 -58.02 -8.81
N THR A 59 -43.84 -57.95 -10.06
CA THR A 59 -42.52 -57.38 -10.37
C THR A 59 -42.48 -55.85 -10.27
N TYR A 60 -43.61 -55.17 -10.50
CA TYR A 60 -43.74 -53.73 -10.24
C TYR A 60 -43.87 -53.42 -8.73
N LEU A 61 -44.51 -54.29 -7.94
CA LEU A 61 -44.67 -54.12 -6.48
C LEU A 61 -43.39 -54.42 -5.68
N LEU A 62 -42.46 -55.21 -6.24
CA LEU A 62 -41.12 -55.45 -5.67
C LEU A 62 -40.07 -54.39 -6.08
N GLY A 63 -40.39 -53.49 -7.01
CA GLY A 63 -39.49 -52.43 -7.52
C GLY A 63 -39.80 -51.02 -7.02
N ILE A 64 -40.80 -50.84 -6.16
CA ILE A 64 -41.23 -49.54 -5.62
C ILE A 64 -41.39 -49.63 -4.10
N PHE A 65 -40.31 -49.98 -3.43
CA PHE A 65 -40.03 -49.38 -2.13
C PHE A 65 -38.92 -48.36 -2.40
N PRO A 66 -39.15 -47.05 -2.26
CA PRO A 66 -38.02 -46.14 -2.10
C PRO A 66 -37.30 -46.63 -0.85
N SER A 67 -36.18 -47.33 -1.03
CA SER A 67 -35.23 -47.53 0.04
C SER A 67 -34.85 -46.13 0.48
N ILE A 68 -35.30 -45.72 1.66
CA ILE A 68 -34.70 -44.58 2.34
C ILE A 68 -33.27 -45.04 2.60
N VAL A 69 -32.34 -44.67 1.74
CA VAL A 69 -30.92 -44.80 2.03
C VAL A 69 -30.68 -43.78 3.12
N PHE A 70 -30.67 -44.23 4.36
CA PHE A 70 -30.23 -43.43 5.50
C PHE A 70 -28.79 -43.02 5.21
N ALA A 71 -28.51 -41.72 5.28
CA ALA A 71 -27.26 -41.14 4.82
C ALA A 71 -26.22 -41.04 5.93
N LEU A 72 -26.52 -41.51 7.15
CA LEU A 72 -25.58 -41.58 8.27
C LEU A 72 -24.27 -42.25 7.84
N PRO A 73 -23.13 -41.93 8.47
CA PRO A 73 -21.86 -42.55 8.14
C PRO A 73 -21.95 -44.09 8.18
N THR A 74 -21.34 -44.77 7.21
CA THR A 74 -21.46 -46.22 7.03
C THR A 74 -20.10 -46.92 7.00
N GLY A 75 -20.06 -48.17 7.46
CA GLY A 75 -18.87 -49.01 7.41
C GLY A 75 -17.71 -48.52 8.28
N GLY A 76 -18.01 -47.79 9.38
CA GLY A 76 -17.00 -47.25 10.29
C GLY A 76 -16.17 -48.34 10.96
N THR A 77 -14.85 -48.21 10.92
CA THR A 77 -13.87 -49.11 11.54
C THR A 77 -12.81 -48.31 12.28
N VAL A 78 -12.64 -48.57 13.57
CA VAL A 78 -11.63 -47.90 14.39
C VAL A 78 -10.26 -48.51 14.11
N GLN A 79 -9.34 -47.71 13.56
CA GLN A 79 -7.99 -48.13 13.19
C GLN A 79 -6.96 -47.87 14.29
N ALA A 80 -7.18 -46.84 15.11
CA ALA A 80 -6.32 -46.49 16.23
C ALA A 80 -7.09 -45.70 17.29
N GLY A 81 -6.60 -45.72 18.53
CA GLY A 81 -7.30 -45.15 19.68
C GLY A 81 -8.47 -46.01 20.15
N SER A 82 -9.34 -45.44 20.98
CA SER A 82 -10.57 -46.08 21.44
C SER A 82 -11.75 -45.16 21.18
N ALA A 83 -12.62 -45.59 20.27
CA ALA A 83 -13.90 -44.97 19.97
C ALA A 83 -15.00 -46.05 19.84
N THR A 84 -16.21 -45.79 20.31
CA THR A 84 -17.39 -46.60 20.00
C THR A 84 -18.29 -45.84 19.02
N ILE A 85 -18.88 -46.55 18.08
CA ILE A 85 -19.79 -45.98 17.07
C ILE A 85 -21.18 -46.53 17.38
N ASP A 86 -22.02 -45.69 17.96
CA ASP A 86 -23.33 -46.07 18.47
C ASP A 86 -24.42 -45.38 17.64
N GLN A 87 -25.07 -46.13 16.77
CA GLN A 87 -26.25 -45.65 16.06
C GLN A 87 -27.47 -45.72 16.99
N THR A 88 -27.75 -44.61 17.69
CA THR A 88 -28.80 -44.51 18.71
C THR A 88 -30.20 -44.48 18.10
N SER A 89 -30.34 -44.10 16.84
CA SER A 89 -31.59 -44.23 16.06
C SER A 89 -31.31 -44.26 14.55
N SER A 90 -32.36 -44.39 13.72
CA SER A 90 -32.22 -44.29 12.26
C SER A 90 -31.74 -42.91 11.77
N GLN A 91 -31.79 -41.88 12.61
CA GLN A 91 -31.41 -40.50 12.27
C GLN A 91 -30.28 -39.98 13.16
N GLN A 92 -29.79 -40.76 14.12
CA GLN A 92 -28.80 -40.29 15.09
C GLN A 92 -27.69 -41.31 15.29
N MET A 93 -26.46 -40.82 15.22
CA MET A 93 -25.24 -41.56 15.54
C MET A 93 -24.44 -40.79 16.58
N THR A 94 -23.95 -41.49 17.58
CA THR A 94 -23.05 -40.95 18.61
C THR A 94 -21.74 -41.71 18.54
N ILE A 95 -20.61 -40.99 18.52
CA ILE A 95 -19.27 -41.55 18.56
C ILE A 95 -18.62 -41.17 19.89
N GLN A 96 -18.39 -42.16 20.75
CA GLN A 96 -17.76 -41.94 22.06
C GLN A 96 -16.28 -42.25 21.98
N GLN A 97 -15.43 -41.23 22.00
CA GLN A 97 -13.97 -41.38 22.04
C GLN A 97 -13.44 -41.25 23.47
N THR A 98 -12.58 -42.19 23.88
CA THR A 98 -11.97 -42.22 25.22
C THR A 98 -10.47 -41.94 25.21
N THR A 99 -9.82 -41.95 24.06
CA THR A 99 -8.41 -41.58 23.88
C THR A 99 -8.25 -40.15 23.35
N GLN A 100 -7.08 -39.53 23.54
CA GLN A 100 -6.79 -38.18 23.03
C GLN A 100 -6.84 -38.09 21.50
N LYS A 101 -6.46 -39.19 20.83
CA LYS A 101 -6.49 -39.34 19.38
C LYS A 101 -7.22 -40.64 19.03
N ALA A 102 -8.05 -40.62 18.00
CA ALA A 102 -8.55 -41.84 17.36
C ALA A 102 -8.59 -41.67 15.83
N ILE A 103 -8.51 -42.79 15.13
CA ILE A 103 -8.67 -42.86 13.68
C ILE A 103 -9.83 -43.79 13.38
N ILE A 104 -10.78 -43.31 12.59
CA ILE A 104 -11.94 -44.08 12.13
C ILE A 104 -11.96 -44.03 10.59
N ASP A 105 -11.82 -45.18 9.96
CA ASP A 105 -11.99 -45.33 8.51
C ASP A 105 -13.47 -45.64 8.21
N TRP A 106 -14.05 -44.96 7.22
CA TRP A 106 -15.46 -45.04 6.83
C TRP A 106 -15.60 -45.43 5.36
N GLN A 107 -16.56 -46.30 5.04
CA GLN A 107 -16.92 -46.57 3.63
C GLN A 107 -17.64 -45.37 3.00
N GLY A 108 -18.48 -44.69 3.77
CA GLY A 108 -19.07 -43.41 3.39
C GLY A 108 -19.33 -42.57 4.63
N PHE A 109 -19.14 -41.26 4.51
CA PHE A 109 -19.42 -40.32 5.59
C PHE A 109 -20.36 -39.24 5.05
N GLY A 110 -21.67 -39.50 5.14
CA GLY A 110 -22.73 -38.56 4.84
C GLY A 110 -23.54 -38.25 6.11
N ILE A 111 -24.31 -37.15 6.07
CA ILE A 111 -25.30 -36.82 7.09
C ILE A 111 -26.49 -36.19 6.37
N GLY A 112 -27.61 -36.90 6.28
CA GLY A 112 -28.83 -36.41 5.65
C GLY A 112 -29.42 -35.20 6.39
N SER A 113 -30.32 -34.46 5.74
CA SER A 113 -30.81 -33.16 6.24
C SER A 113 -31.54 -33.21 7.59
N THR A 114 -32.09 -34.36 7.96
CA THR A 114 -32.75 -34.59 9.26
C THR A 114 -31.91 -35.45 10.21
N GLU A 115 -30.69 -35.78 9.83
CA GLU A 115 -29.81 -36.69 10.57
C GLU A 115 -28.80 -35.89 11.42
N GLN A 116 -28.33 -36.52 12.49
CA GLN A 116 -27.33 -35.95 13.39
C GLN A 116 -26.23 -36.96 13.68
N VAL A 117 -24.99 -36.50 13.62
CA VAL A 117 -23.80 -37.21 14.11
C VAL A 117 -23.18 -36.38 15.24
N ASP A 118 -22.93 -37.03 16.37
CA ASP A 118 -22.42 -36.38 17.58
C ASP A 118 -21.16 -37.09 18.07
N PHE A 119 -20.06 -36.36 18.22
CA PHE A 119 -18.78 -36.85 18.74
C PHE A 119 -18.60 -36.39 20.19
N GLN A 120 -18.43 -37.32 21.13
CA GLN A 120 -18.07 -37.01 22.51
C GLN A 120 -16.68 -37.55 22.82
N LEU A 121 -15.73 -36.63 22.93
CA LEU A 121 -14.33 -36.86 23.26
C LEU A 121 -14.15 -36.58 24.74
N SER A 122 -14.20 -37.63 25.57
CA SER A 122 -14.17 -37.50 27.03
C SER A 122 -12.87 -36.90 27.60
N GLN A 123 -11.77 -36.95 26.84
CA GLN A 123 -10.48 -36.33 27.18
C GLN A 123 -10.20 -35.07 26.33
N GLY A 124 -11.18 -34.61 25.54
CA GLY A 124 -10.93 -33.70 24.41
C GLY A 124 -10.05 -34.37 23.34
N GLY A 125 -9.31 -33.55 22.59
CA GLY A 125 -8.39 -34.03 21.55
C GLY A 125 -9.02 -34.09 20.16
N VAL A 126 -8.57 -35.02 19.33
CA VAL A 126 -8.88 -35.04 17.89
C VAL A 126 -9.34 -36.41 17.41
N THR A 127 -10.36 -36.45 16.55
CA THR A 127 -10.78 -37.64 15.80
C THR A 127 -10.48 -37.46 14.31
N LEU A 128 -9.70 -38.39 13.75
CA LEU A 128 -9.48 -38.48 12.30
C LEU A 128 -10.52 -39.40 11.67
N ASN A 129 -11.44 -38.83 10.89
CA ASN A 129 -12.43 -39.54 10.09
C ASN A 129 -11.96 -39.59 8.64
N ARG A 130 -11.59 -40.78 8.15
CA ARG A 130 -11.08 -40.97 6.79
C ARG A 130 -12.07 -41.78 5.97
N VAL A 131 -12.53 -41.23 4.86
CA VAL A 131 -13.38 -41.95 3.90
C VAL A 131 -12.50 -42.76 2.95
N THR A 132 -12.77 -44.07 2.85
CA THR A 132 -12.06 -45.01 1.98
C THR A 132 -12.90 -45.48 0.79
N GLY A 133 -14.19 -45.14 0.75
CA GLY A 133 -15.06 -45.38 -0.40
C GLY A 133 -14.86 -44.35 -1.53
N ASN A 134 -15.74 -44.42 -2.54
CA ASN A 134 -15.62 -43.62 -3.77
C ASN A 134 -16.57 -42.41 -3.81
N ASP A 135 -17.45 -42.26 -2.83
CA ASP A 135 -18.45 -41.20 -2.83
C ASP A 135 -17.96 -39.96 -2.05
N PRO A 136 -18.30 -38.75 -2.50
CA PRO A 136 -18.03 -37.52 -1.75
C PRO A 136 -18.84 -37.48 -0.45
N SER A 137 -18.32 -36.76 0.54
CA SER A 137 -19.02 -36.55 1.81
C SER A 137 -20.08 -35.46 1.65
N GLN A 138 -21.34 -35.81 1.80
CA GLN A 138 -22.46 -34.86 1.80
C GLN A 138 -22.98 -34.67 3.23
N ILE A 139 -22.63 -33.55 3.83
CA ILE A 139 -23.08 -33.14 5.16
C ILE A 139 -24.23 -32.17 4.96
N LEU A 140 -25.46 -32.62 5.14
CA LEU A 140 -26.69 -31.86 4.92
C LEU A 140 -27.44 -31.58 6.24
N GLY A 141 -27.19 -32.40 7.27
CA GLY A 141 -27.77 -32.30 8.61
C GLY A 141 -26.81 -31.74 9.66
N LYS A 142 -26.89 -32.29 10.88
CA LYS A 142 -26.16 -31.77 12.04
C LYS A 142 -24.91 -32.62 12.37
N LEU A 143 -23.78 -31.95 12.59
CA LEU A 143 -22.53 -32.55 13.01
C LEU A 143 -22.00 -31.82 14.24
N THR A 144 -21.93 -32.51 15.38
CA THR A 144 -21.48 -31.91 16.65
C THR A 144 -20.24 -32.60 17.21
N SER A 145 -19.36 -31.85 17.86
CA SER A 145 -18.20 -32.38 18.59
C SER A 145 -17.78 -31.47 19.74
N ASN A 146 -17.44 -32.02 20.90
CA ASN A 146 -16.79 -31.27 21.99
C ASN A 146 -15.25 -31.21 21.85
N GLY A 147 -14.67 -31.81 20.79
CA GLY A 147 -13.24 -31.74 20.46
C GLY A 147 -13.01 -31.54 18.96
N ASP A 148 -11.77 -31.70 18.50
CA ASP A 148 -11.38 -31.45 17.12
C ASP A 148 -11.80 -32.59 16.19
N LEU A 149 -12.35 -32.24 15.04
CA LEU A 149 -12.80 -33.18 14.02
C LEU A 149 -12.02 -33.00 12.74
N TRP A 150 -11.32 -34.04 12.28
CA TRP A 150 -10.65 -34.04 10.99
C TRP A 150 -11.41 -34.95 10.04
N LEU A 151 -11.94 -34.41 8.94
CA LEU A 151 -12.65 -35.14 7.90
C LEU A 151 -11.80 -35.16 6.63
N ILE A 152 -11.36 -36.37 6.25
CA ILE A 152 -10.63 -36.62 5.02
C ILE A 152 -11.53 -37.38 4.06
N ASN A 153 -11.80 -36.80 2.89
CA ASN A 153 -12.44 -37.52 1.80
C ASN A 153 -11.78 -37.16 0.46
N PRO A 154 -10.99 -38.08 -0.14
CA PRO A 154 -10.35 -37.85 -1.43
C PRO A 154 -11.31 -37.55 -2.58
N ASN A 155 -12.60 -37.84 -2.45
CA ASN A 155 -13.63 -37.61 -3.47
C ASN A 155 -14.31 -36.23 -3.35
N GLY A 156 -14.03 -35.47 -2.27
CA GLY A 156 -14.64 -34.16 -2.01
C GLY A 156 -15.56 -34.13 -0.80
N ILE A 157 -15.82 -32.93 -0.30
CA ILE A 157 -16.63 -32.68 0.91
C ILE A 157 -17.58 -31.49 0.66
N LEU A 158 -18.88 -31.72 0.77
CA LEU A 158 -19.94 -30.71 0.69
C LEU A 158 -20.62 -30.56 2.04
N PHE A 159 -20.59 -29.35 2.61
CA PHE A 159 -21.52 -28.94 3.65
C PHE A 159 -22.67 -28.19 2.97
N GLY A 160 -23.83 -28.83 2.86
CA GLY A 160 -25.00 -28.28 2.16
C GLY A 160 -25.66 -27.12 2.91
N ALA A 161 -26.56 -26.40 2.23
CA ALA A 161 -27.14 -25.15 2.74
C ALA A 161 -27.84 -25.23 4.12
N ASN A 162 -28.34 -26.41 4.50
CA ASN A 162 -28.99 -26.63 5.80
C ASN A 162 -28.07 -27.26 6.85
N ALA A 163 -26.81 -27.53 6.51
CA ALA A 163 -25.87 -28.17 7.40
C ALA A 163 -25.55 -27.26 8.59
N GLN A 164 -25.47 -27.88 9.78
CA GLN A 164 -25.05 -27.22 11.01
C GLN A 164 -23.90 -28.02 11.60
N VAL A 165 -22.71 -27.43 11.59
CA VAL A 165 -21.50 -28.02 12.17
C VAL A 165 -21.10 -27.19 13.38
N ASP A 166 -21.04 -27.81 14.56
CA ASP A 166 -20.67 -27.15 15.81
C ASP A 166 -19.64 -28.02 16.54
N VAL A 167 -18.39 -27.56 16.53
CA VAL A 167 -17.22 -28.36 16.93
C VAL A 167 -16.23 -27.53 17.74
N HIS A 168 -15.27 -28.15 18.43
CA HIS A 168 -14.13 -27.38 18.96
C HIS A 168 -13.24 -26.85 17.82
N GLY A 169 -12.91 -27.72 16.86
CA GLY A 169 -12.17 -27.38 15.65
C GLY A 169 -12.50 -28.34 14.51
N LEU A 170 -12.31 -27.90 13.27
CA LEU A 170 -12.58 -28.64 12.04
C LEU A 170 -11.39 -28.55 11.08
N LEU A 171 -10.91 -29.69 10.60
CA LEU A 171 -10.10 -29.79 9.38
C LEU A 171 -10.89 -30.59 8.35
N ALA A 172 -11.23 -30.01 7.20
CA ALA A 172 -11.84 -30.72 6.08
C ALA A 172 -10.90 -30.72 4.88
N THR A 173 -10.49 -31.89 4.41
CA THR A 173 -9.51 -31.99 3.33
C THR A 173 -9.74 -33.16 2.39
N THR A 174 -9.20 -33.04 1.19
CA THR A 174 -9.15 -34.11 0.18
C THR A 174 -7.78 -34.81 0.14
N SER A 175 -6.75 -34.24 0.79
CA SER A 175 -5.43 -34.87 0.93
C SER A 175 -5.44 -35.86 2.07
N ASN A 176 -4.55 -36.85 2.05
CA ASN A 176 -4.50 -37.87 3.10
C ASN A 176 -3.17 -37.86 3.87
N ILE A 177 -3.24 -38.26 5.14
CA ILE A 177 -2.14 -38.39 6.10
C ILE A 177 -1.98 -39.85 6.50
N SER A 178 -0.76 -40.31 6.80
CA SER A 178 -0.56 -41.67 7.31
C SER A 178 -1.02 -41.81 8.77
N ASN A 179 -1.41 -43.01 9.20
CA ASN A 179 -1.80 -43.25 10.60
C ASN A 179 -0.66 -42.93 11.56
N THR A 180 0.57 -43.31 11.18
CA THR A 180 1.79 -43.06 11.98
C THR A 180 2.02 -41.57 12.18
N ASP A 181 1.93 -40.79 11.11
CA ASP A 181 2.13 -39.34 11.13
C ASP A 181 1.11 -38.65 12.04
N PHE A 182 -0.17 -38.97 11.88
CA PHE A 182 -1.24 -38.45 12.73
C PHE A 182 -1.02 -38.78 14.21
N LEU A 183 -0.71 -40.05 14.53
CA LEU A 183 -0.51 -40.49 15.91
C LEU A 183 0.72 -39.80 16.55
N ASN A 184 1.81 -39.64 15.79
CA ASN A 184 3.04 -39.00 16.24
C ASN A 184 3.01 -37.47 16.25
N SER A 185 1.87 -36.84 15.93
CA SER A 185 1.74 -35.37 15.82
C SER A 185 2.61 -34.76 14.71
N ASN A 186 3.02 -35.56 13.74
CA ASN A 186 3.68 -35.09 12.52
C ASN A 186 2.60 -34.87 11.46
N TYR A 187 1.94 -33.72 11.44
CA TYR A 187 0.76 -33.52 10.61
C TYR A 187 1.09 -33.19 9.15
N ASN A 188 1.68 -34.16 8.45
CA ASN A 188 2.06 -34.08 7.04
C ASN A 188 1.06 -34.84 6.16
N PHE A 189 0.26 -34.10 5.39
CA PHE A 189 -0.71 -34.65 4.44
C PHE A 189 -0.03 -34.88 3.09
N SER A 190 0.77 -35.94 3.03
CA SER A 190 1.67 -36.22 1.90
C SER A 190 1.02 -36.96 0.74
N VAL A 191 -0.20 -37.48 0.91
CA VAL A 191 -0.92 -38.18 -0.17
C VAL A 191 -1.75 -37.15 -0.95
N PRO A 192 -1.43 -36.90 -2.22
CA PRO A 192 -2.00 -35.78 -2.97
C PRO A 192 -3.47 -36.00 -3.34
N SER A 193 -4.24 -34.91 -3.32
CA SER A 193 -5.62 -34.88 -3.81
C SER A 193 -5.73 -35.02 -5.34
N SER A 194 -6.89 -35.49 -5.81
CA SER A 194 -7.31 -35.37 -7.21
C SER A 194 -7.74 -33.93 -7.53
N LEU A 195 -7.49 -33.47 -8.76
CA LEU A 195 -7.92 -32.14 -9.23
C LEU A 195 -9.45 -32.01 -9.39
N ALA A 196 -10.18 -33.11 -9.31
CA ALA A 196 -11.65 -33.11 -9.34
C ALA A 196 -12.29 -33.04 -7.94
N SER A 197 -11.48 -32.91 -6.89
CA SER A 197 -11.93 -32.98 -5.51
C SER A 197 -11.93 -31.59 -4.88
N THR A 198 -13.06 -31.20 -4.31
CA THR A 198 -13.27 -29.86 -3.74
C THR A 198 -13.84 -29.94 -2.32
N VAL A 199 -13.64 -28.86 -1.56
CA VAL A 199 -14.32 -28.64 -0.28
C VAL A 199 -15.24 -27.43 -0.45
N VAL A 200 -16.53 -27.63 -0.25
CA VAL A 200 -17.55 -26.59 -0.45
C VAL A 200 -18.39 -26.45 0.81
N ASN A 201 -18.46 -25.25 1.37
CA ASN A 201 -19.38 -24.90 2.45
C ASN A 201 -20.49 -23.98 1.97
N GLN A 202 -21.74 -24.44 2.10
CA GLN A 202 -22.96 -23.69 1.90
C GLN A 202 -23.76 -23.52 3.21
N GLY A 203 -23.40 -24.28 4.25
CA GLY A 203 -24.09 -24.32 5.53
C GLY A 203 -23.49 -23.38 6.59
N SER A 204 -23.73 -23.69 7.86
CA SER A 204 -23.18 -22.97 9.00
C SER A 204 -22.20 -23.83 9.77
N ILE A 205 -20.98 -23.31 9.95
CA ILE A 205 -19.90 -23.97 10.69
C ILE A 205 -19.48 -23.04 11.84
N THR A 206 -19.53 -23.55 13.06
CA THR A 206 -19.10 -22.84 14.26
C THR A 206 -18.02 -23.66 14.96
N ALA A 207 -16.88 -23.04 15.21
CA ALA A 207 -15.84 -23.55 16.08
C ALA A 207 -15.96 -22.91 17.47
N ALA A 208 -15.49 -23.63 18.50
CA ALA A 208 -15.34 -23.08 19.84
C ALA A 208 -14.34 -21.90 19.85
N GLU A 209 -14.35 -21.09 20.91
CA GLU A 209 -13.40 -19.98 21.04
C GLU A 209 -11.95 -20.48 20.99
N GLY A 210 -11.13 -19.86 20.15
CA GLY A 210 -9.75 -20.31 19.92
C GLY A 210 -9.60 -21.50 18.96
N GLY A 211 -10.72 -22.05 18.47
CA GLY A 211 -10.74 -23.20 17.57
C GLY A 211 -10.24 -22.91 16.15
N LEU A 212 -9.91 -23.98 15.42
CA LEU A 212 -9.50 -23.93 14.00
C LEU A 212 -10.66 -24.36 13.10
N VAL A 213 -10.89 -23.65 11.98
CA VAL A 213 -11.61 -24.17 10.81
C VAL A 213 -10.70 -24.11 9.59
N ALA A 214 -10.23 -25.26 9.10
CA ALA A 214 -9.32 -25.35 7.96
C ALA A 214 -9.90 -26.19 6.84
N PHE A 215 -9.99 -25.62 5.63
CA PHE A 215 -10.32 -26.32 4.40
C PHE A 215 -9.10 -26.38 3.49
N VAL A 216 -8.71 -27.58 3.09
CA VAL A 216 -7.55 -27.76 2.19
C VAL A 216 -7.88 -28.75 1.08
N ALA A 217 -7.96 -28.26 -0.16
CA ALA A 217 -8.21 -29.06 -1.35
C ALA A 217 -7.81 -28.28 -2.61
N PRO A 218 -7.67 -28.91 -3.79
CA PRO A 218 -7.40 -28.17 -5.04
C PRO A 218 -8.44 -27.07 -5.37
N GLY A 219 -9.69 -27.23 -4.93
CA GLY A 219 -10.69 -26.16 -4.98
C GLY A 219 -11.44 -26.03 -3.65
N VAL A 220 -11.55 -24.81 -3.14
CA VAL A 220 -12.22 -24.48 -1.87
C VAL A 220 -13.22 -23.35 -2.09
N GLN A 221 -14.45 -23.53 -1.64
CA GLN A 221 -15.51 -22.52 -1.78
C GLN A 221 -16.30 -22.36 -0.48
N ASN A 222 -16.45 -21.12 -0.02
CA ASN A 222 -17.35 -20.77 1.06
C ASN A 222 -18.47 -19.83 0.56
N THR A 223 -19.68 -20.35 0.48
CA THR A 223 -20.90 -19.57 0.20
C THR A 223 -21.81 -19.50 1.44
N GLY A 224 -21.50 -20.26 2.48
CA GLY A 224 -22.19 -20.28 3.77
C GLY A 224 -21.55 -19.38 4.83
N ILE A 225 -21.63 -19.80 6.10
CA ILE A 225 -21.11 -19.05 7.25
C ILE A 225 -20.06 -19.90 7.98
N ILE A 226 -18.93 -19.28 8.32
CA ILE A 226 -17.92 -19.83 9.24
C ILE A 226 -17.77 -18.87 10.42
N ASN A 227 -17.84 -19.37 11.65
CA ASN A 227 -17.65 -18.61 12.88
C ASN A 227 -16.56 -19.28 13.75
N ALA A 228 -15.50 -18.54 14.10
CA ALA A 228 -14.35 -19.00 14.87
C ALA A 228 -13.75 -17.85 15.70
N ARG A 229 -14.52 -17.32 16.66
CA ARG A 229 -14.09 -16.23 17.56
C ARG A 229 -12.79 -16.58 18.30
N LEU A 230 -11.85 -15.64 18.37
CA LEU A 230 -10.48 -15.81 18.90
C LEU A 230 -9.69 -16.95 18.22
N GLY A 231 -10.25 -17.54 17.15
CA GLY A 231 -9.76 -18.74 16.49
C GLY A 231 -9.04 -18.44 15.19
N LYS A 232 -8.87 -19.48 14.38
CA LYS A 232 -8.18 -19.39 13.09
C LYS A 232 -9.05 -20.02 12.00
N VAL A 233 -9.21 -19.33 10.88
CA VAL A 233 -9.87 -19.86 9.68
C VAL A 233 -8.86 -19.91 8.54
N SER A 234 -8.69 -21.06 7.90
CA SER A 234 -7.73 -21.25 6.81
C SER A 234 -8.41 -21.89 5.60
N LEU A 235 -8.48 -21.19 4.47
CA LEU A 235 -8.94 -21.76 3.20
C LEU A 235 -7.75 -21.87 2.24
N ALA A 236 -7.29 -23.08 1.96
CA ALA A 236 -6.05 -23.29 1.20
C ALA A 236 -6.26 -24.16 -0.03
N SER A 237 -5.75 -23.69 -1.17
CA SER A 237 -5.67 -24.45 -2.42
C SER A 237 -4.31 -25.08 -2.59
N GLY A 238 -4.26 -26.40 -2.40
CA GLY A 238 -3.08 -27.22 -2.61
C GLY A 238 -3.42 -28.71 -2.65
N LYS A 239 -2.49 -29.53 -3.17
CA LYS A 239 -2.65 -30.98 -3.24
C LYS A 239 -2.14 -31.72 -2.00
N THR A 240 -1.15 -31.15 -1.32
CA THR A 240 -0.51 -31.64 -0.09
C THR A 240 -0.26 -30.45 0.82
N PHE A 241 -0.04 -30.68 2.12
CA PHE A 241 0.23 -29.61 3.07
C PHE A 241 0.74 -30.18 4.39
N THR A 242 1.28 -29.30 5.22
CA THR A 242 1.53 -29.59 6.64
C THR A 242 0.67 -28.70 7.52
N VAL A 243 0.33 -29.20 8.71
CA VAL A 243 -0.38 -28.44 9.75
C VAL A 243 0.56 -28.17 10.91
N ASP A 244 0.74 -26.89 11.28
CA ASP A 244 1.46 -26.50 12.48
C ASP A 244 0.49 -25.93 13.52
N LEU A 245 0.09 -26.77 14.49
CA LEU A 245 -0.85 -26.39 15.54
C LEU A 245 -0.25 -25.44 16.59
N TYR A 246 1.09 -25.28 16.65
CA TYR A 246 1.78 -24.53 17.70
C TYR A 246 2.52 -23.29 17.19
N GLY A 247 2.67 -23.16 15.87
CA GLY A 247 3.31 -22.02 15.22
C GLY A 247 2.37 -20.86 14.84
N ASP A 248 2.97 -19.92 14.13
CA ASP A 248 2.38 -18.71 13.55
C ASP A 248 1.64 -18.99 12.22
N GLN A 249 1.94 -20.10 11.52
CA GLN A 249 1.44 -20.44 10.19
C GLN A 249 0.75 -21.82 10.16
N LEU A 250 -0.55 -21.83 10.46
CA LEU A 250 -1.31 -23.04 10.78
C LEU A 250 -1.39 -24.09 9.65
N ILE A 251 -1.50 -23.65 8.40
CA ILE A 251 -1.43 -24.49 7.19
C ILE A 251 -0.25 -24.01 6.35
N ASN A 252 0.65 -24.92 6.00
CA ASN A 252 1.80 -24.62 5.15
C ASN A 252 1.72 -25.42 3.84
N LEU A 253 1.70 -24.68 2.73
CA LEU A 253 1.71 -25.19 1.36
C LEU A 253 3.15 -25.24 0.85
N GLY A 254 3.80 -26.42 0.94
CA GLY A 254 5.14 -26.63 0.40
C GLY A 254 5.17 -26.72 -1.14
N VAL A 255 6.35 -26.80 -1.74
CA VAL A 255 6.51 -26.87 -3.22
C VAL A 255 5.70 -28.01 -3.85
N ASP A 256 5.64 -29.17 -3.20
CA ASP A 256 4.90 -30.35 -3.68
C ASP A 256 3.37 -30.19 -3.67
N SER A 257 2.86 -29.09 -3.09
CA SER A 257 1.42 -28.81 -3.01
C SER A 257 0.85 -28.14 -4.25
N GLN A 258 1.70 -27.75 -5.20
CA GLN A 258 1.32 -26.92 -6.34
C GLN A 258 0.20 -27.56 -7.19
N VAL A 259 -0.83 -26.78 -7.47
CA VAL A 259 -1.90 -27.14 -8.41
C VAL A 259 -1.43 -26.85 -9.84
N MET A 260 -1.23 -27.90 -10.64
CA MET A 260 -0.65 -27.83 -11.99
C MET A 260 -1.64 -28.15 -13.12
N GLY A 261 -2.95 -28.14 -12.86
CA GLY A 261 -3.97 -28.46 -13.85
C GLY A 261 -5.33 -27.88 -13.50
N GLN A 262 -6.23 -27.84 -14.48
CA GLN A 262 -7.59 -27.33 -14.29
C GLN A 262 -8.32 -28.10 -13.19
N VAL A 263 -8.82 -27.37 -12.21
CA VAL A 263 -9.66 -27.93 -11.14
C VAL A 263 -11.12 -27.92 -11.59
N THR A 264 -11.83 -29.01 -11.30
CA THR A 264 -13.26 -29.14 -11.59
C THR A 264 -14.07 -29.20 -10.29
N GLY A 265 -15.23 -28.55 -10.29
CA GLY A 265 -16.20 -28.61 -9.20
C GLY A 265 -16.88 -29.97 -9.09
N MET A 266 -17.71 -30.13 -8.04
CA MET A 266 -18.51 -31.35 -7.86
C MET A 266 -19.58 -31.56 -8.94
N ASP A 267 -19.93 -30.50 -9.67
CA ASP A 267 -20.79 -30.50 -10.84
C ASP A 267 -20.08 -30.98 -12.12
N GLY A 268 -18.75 -31.17 -12.06
CA GLY A 268 -17.91 -31.57 -13.19
C GLY A 268 -17.46 -30.39 -14.06
N GLU A 269 -17.85 -29.17 -13.73
CA GLU A 269 -17.48 -27.97 -14.48
C GLU A 269 -16.13 -27.43 -14.01
N ALA A 270 -15.38 -26.79 -14.91
CA ALA A 270 -14.12 -26.15 -14.56
C ALA A 270 -14.35 -24.97 -13.61
N LEU A 271 -13.61 -24.94 -12.50
CA LEU A 271 -13.62 -23.78 -11.61
C LEU A 271 -12.87 -22.61 -12.24
N THR A 272 -13.44 -21.41 -12.10
CA THR A 272 -12.81 -20.15 -12.52
C THR A 272 -11.95 -19.53 -11.42
N THR A 273 -11.96 -20.12 -10.21
CA THR A 273 -11.22 -19.68 -9.02
C THR A 273 -10.83 -20.90 -8.18
N LEU A 274 -9.65 -20.88 -7.55
CA LEU A 274 -9.23 -22.00 -6.69
C LEU A 274 -9.72 -21.85 -5.25
N VAL A 275 -9.74 -20.63 -4.72
CA VAL A 275 -10.35 -20.31 -3.43
C VAL A 275 -11.38 -19.19 -3.63
N SER A 276 -12.61 -19.41 -3.17
CA SER A 276 -13.64 -18.37 -3.18
C SER A 276 -14.38 -18.23 -1.86
N ASN A 277 -14.71 -16.99 -1.52
CA ASN A 277 -15.59 -16.65 -0.40
C ASN A 277 -16.64 -15.63 -0.83
N SER A 278 -17.85 -16.12 -1.09
CA SER A 278 -19.06 -15.31 -1.33
C SER A 278 -20.03 -15.31 -0.14
N GLY A 279 -19.74 -16.15 0.87
CA GLY A 279 -20.45 -16.19 2.14
C GLY A 279 -19.85 -15.24 3.18
N SER A 280 -19.84 -15.68 4.44
CA SER A 280 -19.31 -14.89 5.56
C SER A 280 -18.35 -15.71 6.42
N ILE A 281 -17.24 -15.09 6.82
CA ILE A 281 -16.27 -15.64 7.77
C ILE A 281 -16.12 -14.65 8.92
N PHE A 282 -16.37 -15.10 10.15
CA PHE A 282 -16.25 -14.32 11.37
C PHE A 282 -15.20 -14.96 12.31
N ALA A 283 -14.13 -14.24 12.60
CA ALA A 283 -13.03 -14.66 13.47
C ALA A 283 -12.51 -13.49 14.32
N ASP A 284 -13.42 -12.78 15.00
CA ASP A 284 -13.06 -11.63 15.86
C ASP A 284 -11.99 -12.02 16.91
N GLY A 285 -10.90 -11.25 16.95
CA GLY A 285 -9.68 -11.44 17.75
C GLY A 285 -8.80 -12.58 17.26
N GLY A 286 -9.12 -13.14 16.09
CA GLY A 286 -8.46 -14.28 15.47
C GLY A 286 -7.84 -13.96 14.11
N VAL A 287 -7.58 -15.00 13.33
CA VAL A 287 -6.91 -14.88 12.02
C VAL A 287 -7.73 -15.57 10.93
N VAL A 288 -7.90 -14.91 9.79
CA VAL A 288 -8.42 -15.53 8.56
C VAL A 288 -7.32 -15.53 7.51
N ARG A 289 -7.03 -16.69 6.93
CA ARG A 289 -6.01 -16.85 5.90
C ARG A 289 -6.58 -17.60 4.69
N MET A 290 -6.33 -17.06 3.50
CA MET A 290 -6.61 -17.72 2.23
C MET A 290 -5.31 -17.86 1.44
N ASP A 291 -4.96 -19.09 1.11
CA ASP A 291 -3.69 -19.40 0.44
C ASP A 291 -3.92 -20.17 -0.84
N VAL A 292 -3.19 -19.79 -1.89
CA VAL A 292 -3.13 -20.54 -3.13
C VAL A 292 -1.69 -20.82 -3.48
N ASN A 293 -1.39 -22.09 -3.78
CA ASN A 293 -0.16 -22.48 -4.45
C ASN A 293 -0.50 -23.16 -5.79
N ALA A 294 -0.42 -22.40 -6.88
CA ALA A 294 -0.75 -22.85 -8.22
C ALA A 294 0.38 -22.54 -9.21
N ALA A 295 0.44 -23.29 -10.31
CA ALA A 295 1.30 -22.97 -11.43
C ALA A 295 0.71 -21.85 -12.29
N GLN A 296 1.58 -21.10 -12.99
CA GLN A 296 1.13 -20.07 -13.93
C GLN A 296 0.29 -20.66 -15.07
N GLY A 297 -0.75 -19.93 -15.48
CA GLY A 297 -1.60 -20.27 -16.63
C GLY A 297 -2.65 -21.36 -16.37
N ILE A 298 -2.90 -21.75 -15.11
CA ILE A 298 -3.95 -22.71 -14.76
C ILE A 298 -5.33 -22.07 -14.68
N VAL A 299 -5.45 -20.97 -13.93
CA VAL A 299 -6.63 -20.10 -13.89
C VAL A 299 -6.16 -18.65 -13.88
N ASP A 300 -6.93 -17.77 -14.51
CA ASP A 300 -6.63 -16.34 -14.52
C ASP A 300 -6.79 -15.75 -13.11
N ARG A 301 -7.81 -16.19 -12.36
CA ARG A 301 -8.11 -15.73 -11.00
C ARG A 301 -7.95 -16.86 -10.00
N VAL A 302 -7.11 -16.67 -9.00
CA VAL A 302 -6.80 -17.69 -7.98
C VAL A 302 -7.65 -17.54 -6.72
N ILE A 303 -7.87 -16.31 -6.27
CA ILE A 303 -8.72 -15.98 -5.12
C ILE A 303 -9.84 -15.02 -5.57
N ASN A 304 -11.08 -15.32 -5.18
CA ASN A 304 -12.21 -14.40 -5.32
C ASN A 304 -12.86 -14.15 -3.96
N MET A 305 -12.83 -12.91 -3.49
CA MET A 305 -13.46 -12.47 -2.25
C MET A 305 -14.54 -11.41 -2.54
N ASP A 306 -15.77 -11.86 -2.75
CA ASP A 306 -16.97 -11.02 -2.97
C ASP A 306 -17.93 -11.01 -1.76
N GLY A 307 -17.71 -11.88 -0.78
CA GLY A 307 -18.46 -11.96 0.47
C GLY A 307 -17.92 -11.07 1.60
N ILE A 308 -17.95 -11.59 2.83
CA ILE A 308 -17.48 -10.89 4.04
C ILE A 308 -16.42 -11.73 4.75
N ILE A 309 -15.33 -11.08 5.12
CA ILE A 309 -14.37 -11.58 6.11
C ILE A 309 -14.24 -10.55 7.21
N GLN A 310 -14.46 -10.97 8.45
CA GLN A 310 -14.37 -10.14 9.64
C GLN A 310 -13.47 -10.79 10.69
N ALA A 311 -12.40 -10.10 11.06
CA ALA A 311 -11.50 -10.44 12.15
C ALA A 311 -11.24 -9.17 12.98
N ARG A 312 -12.28 -8.63 13.62
CA ARG A 312 -12.16 -7.40 14.42
C ARG A 312 -11.28 -7.62 15.63
N SER A 313 -10.67 -6.56 16.15
CA SER A 313 -9.98 -6.63 17.45
C SER A 313 -10.96 -6.99 18.57
N VAL A 314 -10.45 -7.70 19.58
CA VAL A 314 -11.18 -8.01 20.82
C VAL A 314 -10.26 -7.69 21.98
N SER A 315 -10.54 -6.60 22.71
CA SER A 315 -9.68 -6.10 23.78
C SER A 315 -8.26 -5.83 23.27
N GLU A 316 -7.24 -6.50 23.81
CA GLU A 316 -5.84 -6.28 23.41
C GLU A 316 -5.39 -7.20 22.25
N GLN A 317 -6.27 -8.06 21.74
CA GLN A 317 -5.95 -8.95 20.62
C GLN A 317 -6.48 -8.40 19.31
N ASN A 318 -5.57 -7.91 18.47
CA ASN A 318 -5.87 -7.49 17.12
C ASN A 318 -6.16 -8.69 16.22
N GLY A 319 -7.17 -8.59 15.35
CA GLY A 319 -7.41 -9.61 14.34
C GLY A 319 -6.58 -9.39 13.07
N ALA A 320 -6.46 -10.43 12.26
CA ALA A 320 -5.68 -10.40 11.02
C ALA A 320 -6.39 -11.12 9.86
N ILE A 321 -6.30 -10.55 8.66
CA ILE A 321 -6.80 -11.15 7.42
C ILE A 321 -5.66 -11.21 6.40
N ILE A 322 -5.40 -12.38 5.83
CA ILE A 322 -4.31 -12.58 4.87
C ILE A 322 -4.84 -13.33 3.66
N LEU A 323 -4.85 -12.68 2.50
CA LEU A 323 -5.13 -13.30 1.20
C LEU A 323 -3.81 -13.41 0.44
N SER A 324 -3.41 -14.61 0.04
CA SER A 324 -2.14 -14.88 -0.63
C SER A 324 -2.36 -15.75 -1.87
N GLY A 325 -2.36 -15.12 -3.04
CA GLY A 325 -2.56 -15.78 -4.33
C GLY A 325 -1.35 -16.57 -4.86
N GLY A 326 -0.18 -16.41 -4.26
CA GLY A 326 1.08 -16.98 -4.75
C GLY A 326 1.64 -16.21 -5.96
N GLU A 327 2.57 -16.84 -6.68
CA GLU A 327 3.29 -16.26 -7.84
C GLU A 327 2.50 -16.32 -9.17
N ALA A 328 1.22 -16.70 -9.12
CA ALA A 328 0.41 -16.96 -10.29
C ALA A 328 -1.04 -16.52 -10.09
N GLY A 329 -1.59 -15.90 -11.14
CA GLY A 329 -3.01 -15.54 -11.22
C GLY A 329 -3.39 -14.32 -10.37
N GLU A 330 -4.66 -13.97 -10.44
CA GLU A 330 -5.24 -12.76 -9.88
C GLU A 330 -5.93 -13.02 -8.53
N VAL A 331 -5.73 -12.13 -7.55
CA VAL A 331 -6.58 -12.03 -6.35
C VAL A 331 -7.56 -10.87 -6.56
N SER A 332 -8.85 -11.20 -6.62
CA SER A 332 -9.93 -10.20 -6.77
C SER A 332 -10.71 -10.05 -5.48
N VAL A 333 -10.88 -8.79 -5.05
CA VAL A 333 -11.64 -8.39 -3.87
C VAL A 333 -12.73 -7.42 -4.31
N SER A 334 -13.98 -7.75 -4.04
CA SER A 334 -15.14 -6.87 -4.30
C SER A 334 -16.13 -6.79 -3.12
N GLY A 335 -15.94 -7.63 -2.10
CA GLY A 335 -16.73 -7.60 -0.86
C GLY A 335 -16.02 -6.86 0.28
N THR A 336 -16.25 -7.29 1.52
CA THR A 336 -15.74 -6.64 2.74
C THR A 336 -14.64 -7.43 3.45
N LEU A 337 -13.52 -6.79 3.75
CA LEU A 337 -12.47 -7.24 4.67
C LEU A 337 -12.43 -6.29 5.88
N SER A 338 -12.82 -6.74 7.07
CA SER A 338 -12.77 -5.90 8.27
C SER A 338 -11.88 -6.52 9.36
N ALA A 339 -10.80 -5.83 9.69
CA ALA A 339 -9.99 -6.06 10.88
C ALA A 339 -10.07 -4.85 11.83
N SER A 340 -11.23 -4.19 11.90
CA SER A 340 -11.42 -2.98 12.71
C SER A 340 -11.39 -3.26 14.23
N GLY A 341 -11.05 -2.25 15.03
CA GLY A 341 -11.05 -2.30 16.50
C GLY A 341 -11.75 -1.09 17.10
N TYR A 342 -13.08 -1.04 16.97
CA TYR A 342 -13.88 0.10 17.45
C TYR A 342 -14.24 0.06 18.94
N GLY A 343 -13.91 -1.04 19.64
CA GLY A 343 -14.11 -1.13 21.09
C GLY A 343 -13.21 -0.15 21.83
N GLN A 344 -13.64 0.25 23.03
CA GLN A 344 -12.85 1.16 23.86
C GLN A 344 -11.46 0.58 24.12
N GLY A 345 -10.42 1.31 23.77
CA GLY A 345 -9.04 0.88 23.96
C GLY A 345 -8.45 0.05 22.82
N GLU A 346 -9.25 -0.29 21.81
CA GLU A 346 -8.81 -1.17 20.72
C GLU A 346 -8.11 -0.38 19.61
N THR A 347 -7.18 -1.04 18.92
CA THR A 347 -6.57 -0.56 17.67
C THR A 347 -7.05 -1.38 16.50
N GLY A 348 -6.96 -0.82 15.29
CA GLY A 348 -7.16 -1.60 14.08
C GLY A 348 -6.13 -2.73 13.93
N GLY A 349 -6.57 -3.86 13.38
CA GLY A 349 -5.76 -5.03 13.07
C GLY A 349 -5.05 -4.93 11.73
N THR A 350 -4.74 -6.09 11.13
CA THR A 350 -3.96 -6.17 9.89
C THR A 350 -4.74 -6.83 8.75
N VAL A 351 -4.57 -6.30 7.54
CA VAL A 351 -5.07 -6.91 6.31
C VAL A 351 -3.94 -6.96 5.29
N HIS A 352 -3.60 -8.14 4.80
CA HIS A 352 -2.67 -8.35 3.70
C HIS A 352 -3.41 -8.94 2.50
N VAL A 353 -3.29 -8.31 1.33
CA VAL A 353 -3.78 -8.84 0.06
C VAL A 353 -2.60 -8.92 -0.90
N LEU A 354 -2.15 -10.14 -1.19
CA LEU A 354 -0.87 -10.42 -1.83
C LEU A 354 -1.06 -11.40 -2.99
N GLY A 355 -0.24 -11.26 -4.03
CA GLY A 355 -0.30 -12.06 -5.26
C GLY A 355 0.38 -11.30 -6.40
N ASP A 356 0.54 -11.95 -7.57
CA ASP A 356 1.18 -11.33 -8.74
C ASP A 356 0.30 -10.24 -9.41
N MET A 357 -1.01 -10.49 -9.51
CA MET A 357 -1.99 -9.52 -10.02
C MET A 357 -3.11 -9.32 -9.01
N LEU A 358 -3.51 -8.07 -8.75
CA LEU A 358 -4.57 -7.75 -7.78
C LEU A 358 -5.64 -6.83 -8.37
N ASP A 359 -6.89 -7.13 -8.06
CA ASP A 359 -8.07 -6.33 -8.39
C ASP A 359 -8.87 -6.02 -7.12
N PHE A 360 -9.04 -4.73 -6.81
CA PHE A 360 -9.98 -4.26 -5.80
C PHE A 360 -11.04 -3.43 -6.51
N SER A 361 -12.26 -3.93 -6.62
CA SER A 361 -13.27 -3.36 -7.51
C SER A 361 -14.70 -3.42 -6.93
N GLY A 362 -15.67 -2.90 -7.67
CA GLY A 362 -17.05 -2.77 -7.21
C GLY A 362 -17.16 -1.83 -5.99
N TYR A 363 -17.97 -2.21 -5.00
CA TYR A 363 -18.14 -1.48 -3.74
C TYR A 363 -17.29 -2.09 -2.61
N GLY A 364 -16.13 -2.64 -2.97
CA GLY A 364 -15.27 -3.31 -2.02
C GLY A 364 -14.88 -2.41 -0.84
N LEU A 365 -14.83 -2.99 0.36
CA LEU A 365 -14.53 -2.28 1.60
C LEU A 365 -13.41 -3.00 2.35
N ILE A 366 -12.35 -2.26 2.69
CA ILE A 366 -11.33 -2.69 3.65
C ILE A 366 -11.38 -1.74 4.85
N ASP A 367 -11.61 -2.28 6.05
CA ASP A 367 -11.65 -1.49 7.28
C ASP A 367 -10.68 -2.05 8.33
N VAL A 368 -9.63 -1.28 8.58
CA VAL A 368 -8.62 -1.47 9.63
C VAL A 368 -8.62 -0.28 10.60
N SER A 369 -9.74 0.43 10.77
CA SER A 369 -9.84 1.55 11.72
C SER A 369 -9.86 1.07 13.17
N GLY A 370 -9.52 1.94 14.12
CA GLY A 370 -9.59 1.61 15.55
C GLY A 370 -9.85 2.81 16.48
N ASP A 371 -10.19 2.54 17.74
CA ASP A 371 -10.47 3.55 18.76
C ASP A 371 -9.22 4.36 19.15
N LEU A 372 -8.14 3.66 19.47
CA LEU A 372 -6.83 4.21 19.89
C LEU A 372 -5.77 4.24 18.78
N GLY A 373 -6.14 3.90 17.55
CA GLY A 373 -5.22 3.91 16.42
C GLY A 373 -5.73 3.10 15.23
N GLY A 374 -5.44 3.57 14.03
CA GLY A 374 -5.64 2.80 12.80
C GLY A 374 -4.66 1.63 12.70
N GLY A 375 -5.09 0.59 11.99
CA GLY A 375 -4.35 -0.63 11.71
C GLY A 375 -3.48 -0.55 10.47
N THR A 376 -3.16 -1.71 9.89
CA THR A 376 -2.28 -1.81 8.71
C THR A 376 -2.96 -2.53 7.55
N LEU A 377 -2.94 -1.91 6.37
CA LEU A 377 -3.23 -2.55 5.09
C LEU A 377 -1.95 -2.65 4.26
N LEU A 378 -1.60 -3.85 3.83
CA LEU A 378 -0.61 -4.11 2.78
C LEU A 378 -1.31 -4.74 1.57
N PHE A 379 -1.45 -3.99 0.49
CA PHE A 379 -2.11 -4.42 -0.74
C PHE A 379 -1.09 -4.43 -1.88
N GLY A 380 -0.64 -5.62 -2.27
CA GLY A 380 0.35 -5.81 -3.32
C GLY A 380 1.80 -5.59 -2.91
N GLY A 381 2.10 -5.26 -1.67
CA GLY A 381 3.47 -5.12 -1.19
C GLY A 381 3.53 -4.33 0.12
N ASP A 382 4.75 -4.11 0.59
CA ASP A 382 5.03 -3.26 1.76
C ASP A 382 5.67 -1.94 1.30
N TYR A 383 5.96 -1.07 2.26
CA TYR A 383 6.38 0.32 2.05
C TYR A 383 7.55 0.41 1.06
N GLN A 384 7.36 1.18 -0.01
CA GLN A 384 8.31 1.34 -1.12
C GLN A 384 8.74 0.02 -1.80
N GLY A 385 7.88 -1.00 -1.74
CA GLY A 385 8.19 -2.35 -2.23
C GLY A 385 9.29 -3.04 -1.44
N GLN A 386 9.60 -2.54 -0.25
CA GLN A 386 10.60 -3.10 0.66
C GLN A 386 9.89 -3.83 1.78
N GLY A 387 10.36 -5.02 2.12
CA GLY A 387 9.80 -5.80 3.21
C GLY A 387 9.98 -7.30 3.01
N SER A 388 9.23 -8.08 3.79
CA SER A 388 9.24 -9.54 3.72
C SER A 388 8.05 -10.12 2.96
N VAL A 389 7.03 -9.32 2.66
CA VAL A 389 5.89 -9.75 1.84
C VAL A 389 6.26 -9.68 0.35
N PRO A 390 5.72 -10.57 -0.49
CA PRO A 390 5.91 -10.48 -1.94
C PRO A 390 5.24 -9.24 -2.51
N ASN A 391 5.85 -8.67 -3.55
CA ASN A 391 5.29 -7.57 -4.32
C ASN A 391 4.45 -8.10 -5.49
N ALA A 392 3.36 -7.41 -5.79
CA ALA A 392 2.55 -7.61 -6.97
C ALA A 392 3.20 -6.96 -8.19
N THR A 393 3.02 -7.52 -9.36
CA THR A 393 3.42 -6.91 -10.63
C THR A 393 2.40 -5.84 -11.06
N ASP A 394 1.10 -6.15 -10.94
CA ASP A 394 0.01 -5.26 -11.34
C ASP A 394 -1.07 -5.15 -10.26
N VAL A 395 -1.53 -3.92 -10.02
CA VAL A 395 -2.64 -3.63 -9.12
C VAL A 395 -3.64 -2.68 -9.76
N TYR A 396 -4.93 -2.99 -9.62
CA TYR A 396 -6.04 -2.11 -9.97
C TYR A 396 -6.95 -1.89 -8.77
N ILE A 397 -7.22 -0.62 -8.47
CA ILE A 397 -8.14 -0.17 -7.41
C ILE A 397 -9.22 0.70 -8.04
N GLY A 398 -10.47 0.24 -7.99
CA GLY A 398 -11.63 0.88 -8.61
C GLY A 398 -12.18 2.10 -7.86
N PRO A 399 -12.97 2.96 -8.53
CA PRO A 399 -13.39 4.26 -7.99
C PRO A 399 -14.37 4.21 -6.83
N ASP A 400 -15.19 3.16 -6.75
CA ASP A 400 -16.21 2.99 -5.70
C ASP A 400 -15.70 2.18 -4.49
N THR A 401 -14.39 1.90 -4.45
CA THR A 401 -13.76 1.16 -3.36
C THR A 401 -13.39 2.06 -2.19
N HIS A 402 -13.50 1.50 -0.98
CA HIS A 402 -13.24 2.22 0.27
C HIS A 402 -12.21 1.49 1.13
N THR A 403 -11.23 2.24 1.61
CA THR A 403 -10.27 1.78 2.62
C THR A 403 -10.26 2.74 3.81
N PHE A 404 -10.49 2.22 5.01
CA PHE A 404 -10.48 2.98 6.25
C PHE A 404 -9.41 2.45 7.21
N ALA A 405 -8.62 3.36 7.74
CA ALA A 405 -7.58 3.15 8.73
C ALA A 405 -7.58 4.31 9.74
N ASP A 406 -8.77 4.81 10.08
CA ASP A 406 -8.93 5.96 10.97
C ASP A 406 -8.63 5.57 12.42
N ALA A 407 -8.07 6.51 13.18
CA ALA A 407 -8.19 6.53 14.63
C ALA A 407 -9.46 7.31 15.02
N VAL A 408 -10.32 6.72 15.85
CA VAL A 408 -11.64 7.33 16.17
C VAL A 408 -11.53 8.34 17.31
N THR A 409 -11.11 7.93 18.50
CA THR A 409 -11.04 8.84 19.66
C THR A 409 -9.64 9.40 19.87
N HIS A 410 -8.64 8.53 19.83
CA HIS A 410 -7.25 8.86 20.14
C HIS A 410 -6.29 8.10 19.23
N GLY A 411 -5.04 8.56 19.18
CA GLY A 411 -3.97 7.86 18.47
C GLY A 411 -3.92 8.18 16.99
N ASN A 412 -2.96 7.56 16.32
CA ASN A 412 -2.61 7.93 14.96
C ASN A 412 -3.47 7.18 13.94
N GLY A 413 -3.72 7.81 12.80
CA GLY A 413 -4.20 7.09 11.62
C GLY A 413 -3.25 5.96 11.23
N GLY A 414 -3.79 4.94 10.58
CA GLY A 414 -3.07 3.71 10.26
C GLY A 414 -2.08 3.83 9.10
N LYS A 415 -1.47 2.69 8.76
CA LYS A 415 -0.56 2.52 7.61
C LYS A 415 -1.30 1.82 6.49
N VAL A 416 -1.39 2.45 5.32
CA VAL A 416 -2.09 1.91 4.14
C VAL A 416 -1.16 1.94 2.95
N ILE A 417 -0.77 0.77 2.44
CA ILE A 417 0.15 0.64 1.32
C ILE A 417 -0.55 -0.05 0.15
N PHE A 418 -0.55 0.61 -1.01
CA PHE A 418 -0.85 0.01 -2.31
C PHE A 418 0.42 0.02 -3.15
N TRP A 419 0.92 -1.17 -3.50
CA TRP A 419 2.19 -1.34 -4.19
C TRP A 419 2.06 -2.23 -5.42
N ALA A 420 2.79 -1.86 -6.49
CA ALA A 420 3.06 -2.72 -7.62
C ALA A 420 4.47 -2.48 -8.17
N ASP A 421 5.22 -3.54 -8.47
CA ASP A 421 6.56 -3.47 -9.08
C ASP A 421 6.52 -2.95 -10.52
N ARG A 422 5.39 -3.11 -11.23
CA ARG A 422 5.21 -2.55 -12.58
C ARG A 422 4.15 -1.46 -12.58
N ARG A 423 2.86 -1.84 -12.47
CA ARG A 423 1.76 -0.90 -12.73
C ARG A 423 0.72 -0.86 -11.63
N LEU A 424 0.43 0.35 -11.16
CA LEU A 424 -0.68 0.63 -10.25
C LEU A 424 -1.67 1.61 -10.89
N ARG A 425 -2.95 1.21 -10.95
CA ARG A 425 -4.07 2.08 -11.31
C ARG A 425 -4.95 2.30 -10.09
N PHE A 426 -4.98 3.53 -9.59
CA PHE A 426 -5.64 3.86 -8.33
C PHE A 426 -6.72 4.93 -8.51
N PHE A 427 -7.96 4.53 -8.22
CA PHE A 427 -9.15 5.40 -8.29
C PHE A 427 -9.94 5.44 -6.97
N GLY A 428 -9.55 4.64 -5.97
CA GLY A 428 -10.33 4.44 -4.75
C GLY A 428 -10.28 5.59 -3.75
N ILE A 429 -10.94 5.36 -2.61
CA ILE A 429 -11.06 6.31 -1.50
C ILE A 429 -10.37 5.74 -0.27
N VAL A 430 -9.41 6.48 0.30
CA VAL A 430 -8.65 6.09 1.50
C VAL A 430 -8.82 7.14 2.59
N LYS A 431 -9.08 6.68 3.82
CA LYS A 431 -9.03 7.53 5.02
C LYS A 431 -8.11 6.92 6.05
N GLY A 432 -7.19 7.73 6.57
CA GLY A 432 -6.27 7.40 7.66
C GLY A 432 -6.15 8.59 8.59
N ARG A 433 -7.27 9.06 9.14
CA ARG A 433 -7.30 10.27 9.98
C ARG A 433 -6.78 9.99 11.39
N GLY A 434 -6.20 11.01 12.00
CA GLY A 434 -5.82 10.99 13.42
C GLY A 434 -7.05 11.10 14.34
N GLY A 435 -6.89 10.64 15.58
CA GLY A 435 -7.97 10.59 16.58
C GLY A 435 -8.61 11.94 16.86
N GLN A 436 -9.90 11.93 17.21
CA GLN A 436 -10.66 13.14 17.51
C GLN A 436 -9.98 14.06 18.55
N TYR A 437 -9.39 13.51 19.61
CA TYR A 437 -8.84 14.29 20.73
C TYR A 437 -7.31 14.48 20.68
N PHE A 438 -6.56 13.48 20.22
CA PHE A 438 -5.12 13.59 19.93
C PHE A 438 -4.69 12.50 18.94
N GLY A 439 -3.56 12.73 18.27
CA GLY A 439 -2.93 11.78 17.36
C GLY A 439 -2.76 12.34 15.96
N ASP A 440 -1.72 11.87 15.27
CA ASP A 440 -1.37 12.34 13.94
C ASP A 440 -2.12 11.56 12.86
N GLY A 441 -2.22 12.12 11.66
CA GLY A 441 -2.72 11.41 10.50
C GLY A 441 -1.81 10.27 10.09
N GLY A 442 -2.38 9.29 9.40
CA GLY A 442 -1.71 8.09 8.96
C GLY A 442 -0.79 8.28 7.76
N LEU A 443 -0.16 7.17 7.37
CA LEU A 443 0.65 7.07 6.17
C LEU A 443 -0.13 6.31 5.09
N VAL A 444 -0.29 6.93 3.93
CA VAL A 444 -0.85 6.29 2.73
C VAL A 444 0.21 6.30 1.64
N GLU A 445 0.51 5.13 1.08
CA GLU A 445 1.34 5.00 -0.12
C GLU A 445 0.53 4.43 -1.28
N VAL A 446 0.68 5.03 -2.46
CA VAL A 446 0.09 4.55 -3.71
C VAL A 446 1.17 4.62 -4.79
N SER A 447 1.87 3.51 -5.00
CA SER A 447 3.05 3.46 -5.88
C SER A 447 3.00 2.27 -6.85
N GLY A 448 3.03 2.57 -8.14
CA GLY A 448 3.44 1.61 -9.17
C GLY A 448 4.83 2.00 -9.64
N LYS A 449 5.83 1.11 -9.51
CA LYS A 449 7.23 1.51 -9.67
C LYS A 449 7.55 1.96 -11.10
N GLU A 450 7.04 1.28 -12.12
CA GLU A 450 7.24 1.66 -13.53
C GLU A 450 6.11 2.59 -14.04
N GLU A 451 4.85 2.28 -13.69
CA GLU A 451 3.66 2.99 -14.16
C GLU A 451 2.70 3.30 -13.00
N LEU A 452 2.39 4.57 -12.78
CA LEU A 452 1.38 4.99 -11.80
C LEU A 452 0.30 5.87 -12.46
N TYR A 453 -0.95 5.42 -12.31
CA TYR A 453 -2.15 6.17 -12.66
C TYR A 453 -2.92 6.48 -11.40
N PHE A 454 -2.94 7.76 -10.99
CA PHE A 454 -3.57 8.20 -9.75
C PHE A 454 -4.68 9.21 -10.03
N ASP A 455 -5.92 8.83 -9.71
CA ASP A 455 -7.10 9.71 -9.71
C ASP A 455 -8.04 9.34 -8.55
N GLY A 456 -7.47 9.13 -7.36
CA GLY A 456 -8.19 8.73 -6.15
C GLY A 456 -8.28 9.84 -5.09
N SER A 457 -8.95 9.53 -3.98
CA SER A 457 -9.12 10.44 -2.83
C SER A 457 -8.41 9.91 -1.59
N VAL A 458 -7.67 10.78 -0.91
CA VAL A 458 -6.93 10.43 0.32
C VAL A 458 -7.15 11.50 1.38
N ASP A 459 -7.57 11.08 2.58
CA ASP A 459 -7.74 11.94 3.75
C ASP A 459 -6.93 11.40 4.93
N THR A 460 -5.89 12.13 5.31
CA THR A 460 -5.03 11.85 6.47
C THR A 460 -5.07 13.00 7.46
N THR A 461 -6.16 13.76 7.49
CA THR A 461 -6.31 14.90 8.42
C THR A 461 -6.24 14.47 9.88
N ALA A 462 -5.77 15.37 10.73
CA ALA A 462 -5.76 15.18 12.18
C ALA A 462 -6.16 16.49 12.85
N ALA A 463 -7.33 16.52 13.50
CA ALA A 463 -7.88 17.74 14.07
C ALA A 463 -7.02 18.32 15.21
N ASN A 464 -6.35 17.45 15.97
CA ASN A 464 -5.52 17.79 17.13
C ASN A 464 -4.11 17.17 17.04
N GLY A 465 -3.62 16.96 15.81
CA GLY A 465 -2.30 16.41 15.52
C GLY A 465 -1.74 16.96 14.21
N LYS A 466 -0.66 16.36 13.72
CA LYS A 466 -0.11 16.66 12.40
C LYS A 466 -0.91 15.90 11.35
N THR A 467 -1.23 16.56 10.25
CA THR A 467 -1.75 15.89 9.05
C THR A 467 -0.77 14.80 8.61
N GLY A 468 -1.29 13.65 8.21
CA GLY A 468 -0.49 12.55 7.68
C GLY A 468 -0.02 12.80 6.25
N THR A 469 0.47 11.76 5.59
CA THR A 469 1.15 11.88 4.29
C THR A 469 0.60 10.88 3.27
N LEU A 470 0.43 11.38 2.04
CA LEU A 470 0.32 10.58 0.83
C LEU A 470 1.69 10.54 0.15
N LEU A 471 2.25 9.35 -0.03
CA LEU A 471 3.45 9.07 -0.80
C LEU A 471 3.07 8.48 -2.16
N LEU A 472 3.60 9.07 -3.23
CA LEU A 472 3.59 8.53 -4.58
C LEU A 472 5.06 8.37 -5.02
N ASP A 473 5.54 7.15 -5.25
CA ASP A 473 6.97 6.84 -5.47
C ASP A 473 7.31 6.01 -6.75
N PRO A 474 6.81 6.39 -7.94
CA PRO A 474 7.19 5.76 -9.22
C PRO A 474 8.62 6.13 -9.65
N GLU A 475 9.14 5.55 -10.74
CA GLU A 475 10.45 5.88 -11.30
C GLU A 475 10.51 7.32 -11.83
N THR A 476 9.44 7.77 -12.51
CA THR A 476 9.27 9.14 -13.01
C THR A 476 7.87 9.65 -12.69
N ILE A 477 7.72 10.98 -12.52
CA ILE A 477 6.41 11.62 -12.37
C ILE A 477 6.26 12.73 -13.42
N THR A 478 5.17 12.68 -14.18
CA THR A 478 4.68 13.83 -14.95
C THR A 478 3.43 14.38 -14.29
N ILE A 479 3.45 15.65 -13.89
CA ILE A 479 2.25 16.40 -13.49
C ILE A 479 1.71 17.09 -14.74
N ALA A 480 0.49 16.74 -15.14
CA ALA A 480 -0.13 17.22 -16.38
C ALA A 480 -1.30 18.17 -16.13
N ASN A 481 -1.49 19.10 -17.08
CA ASN A 481 -2.64 20.01 -17.10
C ASN A 481 -3.98 19.28 -17.21
N GLY A 482 -5.01 19.81 -16.55
CA GLY A 482 -6.39 19.35 -16.62
C GLY A 482 -6.73 18.25 -15.62
N SER A 483 -7.69 17.40 -16.00
CA SER A 483 -8.28 16.36 -15.15
C SER A 483 -8.33 15.00 -15.85
N GLY A 484 -8.41 13.93 -15.06
CA GLY A 484 -8.77 12.58 -15.53
C GLY A 484 -7.76 11.52 -15.12
N SER A 485 -7.76 10.42 -15.86
CA SER A 485 -6.76 9.34 -15.77
C SER A 485 -6.25 9.04 -17.16
N THR A 486 -4.94 8.97 -17.35
CA THR A 486 -4.36 8.56 -18.63
C THR A 486 -4.75 7.12 -18.90
N THR A 487 -5.57 6.85 -19.91
CA THR A 487 -5.74 5.48 -20.40
C THR A 487 -4.49 5.08 -21.18
N ALA A 488 -3.90 3.92 -20.89
CA ALA A 488 -2.63 3.40 -21.41
C ALA A 488 -2.44 3.41 -22.95
N SER A 489 -3.48 3.71 -23.74
CA SER A 489 -3.46 3.64 -25.21
C SER A 489 -2.84 4.86 -25.92
N GLY A 490 -2.54 5.96 -25.20
CA GLY A 490 -2.08 7.20 -25.83
C GLY A 490 -1.15 8.09 -25.02
N ALA A 491 -0.68 7.65 -23.85
CA ALA A 491 0.24 8.45 -23.04
C ALA A 491 1.69 8.26 -23.54
N ALA A 492 2.41 9.36 -23.75
CA ALA A 492 3.83 9.32 -24.10
C ALA A 492 4.73 8.97 -22.90
N THR A 493 4.21 9.11 -21.68
CA THR A 493 4.84 8.74 -20.40
C THR A 493 3.85 7.94 -19.55
N PHE A 494 4.33 6.89 -18.88
CA PHE A 494 3.48 5.90 -18.21
C PHE A 494 3.06 6.29 -16.78
N THR A 495 3.50 7.46 -16.29
CA THR A 495 3.19 7.95 -14.95
C THR A 495 2.75 9.41 -14.98
N THR A 496 1.44 9.61 -15.15
CA THR A 496 0.82 10.95 -15.23
C THR A 496 -0.15 11.15 -14.08
N ILE A 497 0.06 12.24 -13.34
CA ILE A 497 -0.87 12.75 -12.33
C ILE A 497 -1.43 14.07 -12.84
N TYR A 498 -2.75 14.23 -12.82
CA TYR A 498 -3.38 15.45 -13.28
C TYR A 498 -3.41 16.53 -12.19
N GLU A 499 -3.23 17.79 -12.59
CA GLU A 499 -3.18 18.95 -11.70
C GLU A 499 -4.41 19.00 -10.77
N THR A 500 -5.61 18.79 -11.30
CA THR A 500 -6.86 18.92 -10.53
C THR A 500 -6.96 17.87 -9.44
N THR A 501 -6.45 16.67 -9.70
CA THR A 501 -6.41 15.56 -8.74
C THR A 501 -5.44 15.90 -7.60
N LEU A 502 -4.25 16.41 -7.95
CA LEU A 502 -3.22 16.79 -6.98
C LEU A 502 -3.68 17.96 -6.10
N GLU A 503 -4.34 18.96 -6.68
CA GLU A 503 -4.95 20.08 -5.95
C GLU A 503 -6.06 19.61 -5.01
N SER A 504 -6.92 18.71 -5.46
CA SER A 504 -8.02 18.17 -4.65
C SER A 504 -7.50 17.43 -3.42
N VAL A 505 -6.56 16.50 -3.61
CA VAL A 505 -6.03 15.68 -2.51
C VAL A 505 -5.20 16.52 -1.54
N SER A 506 -4.55 17.60 -1.99
CA SER A 506 -3.74 18.49 -1.15
C SER A 506 -4.52 19.21 -0.03
N ALA A 507 -5.85 19.19 -0.07
CA ALA A 507 -6.69 19.75 0.98
C ALA A 507 -6.74 18.90 2.26
N SER A 508 -6.42 17.61 2.16
CA SER A 508 -6.65 16.63 3.23
C SER A 508 -5.42 15.79 3.57
N THR A 509 -4.25 16.06 2.96
CA THR A 509 -3.01 15.34 3.26
C THR A 509 -1.77 16.18 2.96
N ASN A 510 -0.66 15.88 3.65
CA ASN A 510 0.65 16.22 3.10
C ASN A 510 0.91 15.35 1.87
N ILE A 511 1.63 15.90 0.88
CA ILE A 511 1.95 15.20 -0.36
C ILE A 511 3.45 15.05 -0.46
N THR A 512 3.92 13.83 -0.67
CA THR A 512 5.28 13.55 -1.11
C THR A 512 5.22 12.89 -2.47
N LEU A 513 5.66 13.62 -3.49
CA LEU A 513 5.95 13.09 -4.81
C LEU A 513 7.43 12.72 -4.80
N GLN A 514 7.71 11.41 -4.82
CA GLN A 514 9.07 10.89 -4.89
C GLN A 514 9.26 10.21 -6.25
N ALA A 515 10.39 10.46 -6.89
CA ALA A 515 10.77 9.78 -8.12
C ALA A 515 12.24 9.36 -8.07
N THR A 516 12.56 8.24 -8.70
CA THR A 516 13.98 7.87 -8.86
C THR A 516 14.66 8.83 -9.84
N ASP A 517 14.07 9.04 -11.02
CA ASP A 517 14.74 9.65 -12.16
C ASP A 517 14.36 11.12 -12.38
N SER A 518 13.05 11.44 -12.42
CA SER A 518 12.64 12.83 -12.64
C SER A 518 11.21 13.12 -12.22
N ILE A 519 10.99 14.38 -11.89
CA ILE A 519 9.64 14.96 -11.77
C ILE A 519 9.53 16.12 -12.75
N VAL A 520 8.50 16.10 -13.59
CA VAL A 520 8.22 17.12 -14.60
C VAL A 520 6.82 17.70 -14.36
N LEU A 521 6.73 18.99 -14.08
CA LEU A 521 5.47 19.74 -14.15
C LEU A 521 5.30 20.32 -15.56
N SER A 522 4.36 19.74 -16.30
CA SER A 522 4.00 20.19 -17.65
C SER A 522 3.40 21.59 -17.61
N ASN A 523 3.38 22.28 -18.76
CA ASN A 523 2.74 23.58 -18.88
C ASN A 523 1.25 23.52 -18.52
N LEU A 524 0.86 24.24 -17.46
CA LEU A 524 -0.53 24.31 -17.00
C LEU A 524 -1.33 25.36 -17.79
N GLY A 525 -2.62 25.11 -17.96
CA GLY A 525 -3.51 25.94 -18.77
C GLY A 525 -3.81 27.29 -18.13
N ASP A 526 -3.84 27.34 -16.81
CA ASP A 526 -4.02 28.55 -15.99
C ASP A 526 -2.70 29.06 -15.38
N ASN A 527 -1.60 28.36 -15.65
CA ASN A 527 -0.26 28.58 -15.10
C ASN A 527 -0.18 28.46 -13.56
N LEU A 528 -1.04 27.66 -12.93
CA LEU A 528 -1.11 27.57 -11.48
C LEU A 528 -1.37 26.13 -11.01
N LEU A 529 -0.44 25.61 -10.21
CA LEU A 529 -0.67 24.45 -9.35
C LEU A 529 -1.04 24.95 -7.94
N ASN A 530 -2.34 25.04 -7.66
CA ASN A 530 -2.92 25.67 -6.48
C ASN A 530 -3.18 24.69 -5.33
N LEU A 531 -2.10 24.22 -4.72
CA LEU A 531 -2.18 23.25 -3.63
C LEU A 531 -2.71 23.91 -2.34
N LYS A 532 -3.45 23.11 -1.55
CA LYS A 532 -4.25 23.59 -0.42
C LYS A 532 -3.56 23.42 0.94
N GLN A 533 -2.28 23.06 0.98
CA GLN A 533 -1.55 22.91 2.23
C GLN A 533 -1.50 24.23 3.00
N GLY A 534 -2.06 24.23 4.20
CA GLY A 534 -1.98 25.33 5.16
C GLY A 534 -0.75 25.25 6.06
N SER A 535 -0.68 26.17 7.03
CA SER A 535 0.38 26.17 8.05
C SER A 535 0.49 24.82 8.77
N GLY A 536 1.70 24.28 8.88
CA GLY A 536 1.99 22.97 9.48
C GLY A 536 1.96 21.80 8.49
N ASN A 537 1.45 22.02 7.27
CA ASN A 537 1.44 21.03 6.20
C ASN A 537 2.52 21.33 5.14
N SER A 538 2.79 20.38 4.26
CA SER A 538 3.82 20.48 3.21
C SER A 538 3.48 19.73 1.94
N VAL A 539 4.03 20.22 0.84
CA VAL A 539 4.24 19.46 -0.40
C VAL A 539 5.74 19.25 -0.59
N THR A 540 6.12 18.03 -0.91
CA THR A 540 7.50 17.61 -1.15
C THR A 540 7.65 17.01 -2.54
N PHE A 541 8.62 17.51 -3.30
CA PHE A 541 9.07 16.96 -4.58
C PHE A 541 10.48 16.41 -4.38
N LYS A 542 10.63 15.09 -4.41
CA LYS A 542 11.90 14.42 -4.14
C LYS A 542 12.36 13.61 -5.34
N VAL A 543 13.62 13.79 -5.75
CA VAL A 543 14.23 13.09 -6.88
C VAL A 543 15.58 12.51 -6.47
N THR A 544 15.70 11.19 -6.42
CA THR A 544 16.89 10.55 -5.84
C THR A 544 18.06 10.40 -6.81
N ASN A 545 17.83 10.41 -8.12
CA ASN A 545 18.87 10.21 -9.14
C ASN A 545 18.69 11.08 -10.39
N GLY A 546 18.07 12.25 -10.26
CA GLY A 546 17.92 13.17 -11.38
C GLY A 546 17.25 14.48 -11.02
N THR A 547 16.46 15.04 -11.93
CA THR A 547 16.09 16.46 -11.91
C THR A 547 14.62 16.70 -11.61
N PHE A 548 14.34 17.89 -11.08
CA PHE A 548 13.00 18.47 -11.12
C PHE A 548 12.97 19.54 -12.22
N SER A 549 11.91 19.54 -13.02
CA SER A 549 11.66 20.63 -13.98
C SER A 549 10.19 21.02 -14.04
N MET A 550 9.93 22.31 -14.23
CA MET A 550 8.60 22.83 -14.50
C MET A 550 8.63 23.87 -15.61
N ASN A 551 7.48 24.15 -16.22
CA ASN A 551 7.37 25.32 -17.09
C ASN A 551 7.65 26.60 -16.30
N THR A 552 8.51 27.46 -16.85
CA THR A 552 8.94 28.70 -16.19
C THR A 552 7.84 29.76 -16.04
N GLN A 553 6.69 29.60 -16.70
CA GLN A 553 5.52 30.48 -16.55
C GLN A 553 4.58 30.00 -15.43
N ASP A 554 4.66 28.73 -15.04
CA ASP A 554 3.77 28.15 -14.04
C ASP A 554 4.15 28.59 -12.63
N THR A 555 3.16 28.58 -11.74
CA THR A 555 3.30 28.86 -10.32
C THR A 555 2.90 27.67 -9.48
N ILE A 556 3.77 27.20 -8.59
CA ILE A 556 3.38 26.29 -7.52
C ILE A 556 3.03 27.14 -6.30
N SER A 557 1.80 27.02 -5.80
CA SER A 557 1.30 27.78 -4.66
C SER A 557 0.75 26.88 -3.56
N THR A 558 0.97 27.27 -2.30
CA THR A 558 0.33 26.69 -1.11
C THR A 558 -0.44 27.77 -0.32
N GLN A 559 -1.14 27.41 0.76
CA GLN A 559 -1.90 28.34 1.62
C GLN A 559 -1.21 28.57 2.97
N GLY A 560 0.11 28.69 2.98
CA GLY A 560 0.93 28.78 4.19
C GLY A 560 1.70 27.50 4.51
N GLY A 561 1.47 26.43 3.74
CA GLY A 561 2.23 25.18 3.82
C GLY A 561 3.63 25.31 3.19
N LYS A 562 4.55 24.44 3.61
CA LYS A 562 5.91 24.41 3.07
C LYS A 562 5.93 23.86 1.65
N ILE A 563 6.83 24.39 0.84
CA ILE A 563 7.19 23.83 -0.48
C ILE A 563 8.61 23.30 -0.36
N ILE A 564 8.78 22.00 -0.58
CA ILE A 564 10.07 21.31 -0.38
C ILE A 564 10.48 20.65 -1.69
N PHE A 565 11.69 20.97 -2.14
CA PHE A 565 12.38 20.28 -3.23
C PHE A 565 13.63 19.61 -2.68
N ASP A 566 13.77 18.31 -2.96
CA ASP A 566 14.90 17.48 -2.57
C ASP A 566 15.37 16.66 -3.77
N ALA A 567 16.20 17.25 -4.63
CA ALA A 567 16.70 16.61 -5.84
C ALA A 567 18.23 16.45 -5.79
N THR A 568 18.73 15.31 -6.26
CA THR A 568 20.18 15.10 -6.42
C THR A 568 20.75 15.73 -7.71
N GLY A 569 19.88 16.06 -8.67
CA GLY A 569 20.18 16.81 -9.89
C GLY A 569 19.68 18.26 -9.83
N ASP A 570 19.63 18.90 -10.99
CA ASP A 570 19.26 20.32 -11.10
C ASP A 570 17.77 20.57 -10.82
N LEU A 571 17.48 21.76 -10.31
CA LEU A 571 16.13 22.30 -10.13
C LEU A 571 15.85 23.38 -11.18
N THR A 572 15.02 23.06 -12.18
CA THR A 572 14.52 24.07 -13.13
C THR A 572 13.14 24.56 -12.70
N LEU A 573 13.07 25.80 -12.22
CA LEU A 573 11.87 26.32 -11.55
C LEU A 573 11.19 27.49 -12.30
N GLY A 574 9.86 27.51 -12.21
CA GLY A 574 9.02 28.69 -12.43
C GLY A 574 8.76 29.41 -11.12
N ASN A 575 7.57 29.97 -10.94
CA ASN A 575 7.22 30.71 -9.72
C ASN A 575 6.89 29.78 -8.57
N LEU A 576 7.30 30.15 -7.35
CA LEU A 576 6.92 29.47 -6.11
C LEU A 576 6.29 30.48 -5.15
N THR A 577 5.11 30.18 -4.59
CA THR A 577 4.44 31.05 -3.61
C THR A 577 3.91 30.23 -2.43
N SER A 578 4.57 30.30 -1.27
CA SER A 578 4.14 29.52 -0.10
C SER A 578 3.09 30.22 0.78
N ASN A 579 2.84 31.52 0.56
CA ASN A 579 1.95 32.35 1.37
C ASN A 579 2.24 32.32 2.88
N GLY A 580 3.50 32.20 3.27
CA GLY A 580 3.96 32.23 4.67
C GLY A 580 4.67 30.98 5.14
N GLY A 581 4.58 29.88 4.39
CA GLY A 581 5.38 28.66 4.63
C GLY A 581 6.82 28.81 4.15
N ASP A 582 7.70 27.93 4.59
CA ASP A 582 9.08 27.91 4.10
C ASP A 582 9.16 27.33 2.67
N ILE A 583 10.13 27.79 1.89
CA ILE A 583 10.53 27.19 0.62
C ILE A 583 11.92 26.59 0.82
N LEU A 584 12.04 25.26 0.71
CA LEU A 584 13.28 24.52 0.89
C LEU A 584 13.71 23.95 -0.46
N LEU A 585 14.93 24.28 -0.90
CA LEU A 585 15.47 23.91 -2.20
C LEU A 585 16.79 23.16 -2.02
N THR A 586 16.77 21.86 -2.28
CA THR A 586 17.99 21.04 -2.38
C THR A 586 18.16 20.55 -3.80
N GLY A 587 19.29 20.88 -4.42
CA GLY A 587 19.57 20.61 -5.83
C GLY A 587 21.06 20.68 -6.17
N ASN A 588 21.45 20.14 -7.33
CA ASN A 588 22.80 20.29 -7.86
C ASN A 588 23.04 21.73 -8.34
N ASP A 589 22.15 22.24 -9.20
CA ASP A 589 22.09 23.65 -9.59
C ASP A 589 20.65 24.18 -9.48
N LEU A 590 20.50 25.51 -9.39
CA LEU A 590 19.22 26.20 -9.32
C LEU A 590 19.03 27.09 -10.55
N ILE A 591 18.15 26.66 -11.45
CA ILE A 591 17.97 27.29 -12.77
C ILE A 591 16.67 28.10 -12.80
N LEU A 592 16.79 29.43 -12.82
CA LEU A 592 15.66 30.40 -12.89
C LEU A 592 15.63 31.14 -14.24
N LEU A 593 15.29 30.44 -15.33
CA LEU A 593 15.45 30.93 -16.72
C LEU A 593 14.60 32.15 -17.09
N ASN A 594 13.42 32.32 -16.48
CA ASN A 594 12.51 33.42 -16.83
C ASN A 594 12.77 34.64 -15.94
N ALA A 595 12.89 35.82 -16.55
CA ALA A 595 13.06 37.08 -15.82
C ALA A 595 11.86 37.42 -14.90
N ALA A 596 10.68 36.87 -15.20
CA ALA A 596 9.48 37.01 -14.39
C ALA A 596 9.35 35.96 -13.28
N THR A 597 10.24 34.96 -13.21
CA THR A 597 10.24 33.95 -12.13
C THR A 597 10.38 34.65 -10.78
N ILE A 598 9.55 34.26 -9.82
CA ILE A 598 9.53 34.78 -8.46
C ILE A 598 9.46 33.62 -7.47
N LEU A 599 10.35 33.62 -6.47
CA LEU A 599 10.25 32.75 -5.30
C LEU A 599 9.79 33.58 -4.11
N ASN A 600 8.59 33.33 -3.60
CA ASN A 600 7.97 34.14 -2.56
C ASN A 600 7.51 33.29 -1.38
N ALA A 601 8.29 33.33 -0.29
CA ALA A 601 7.96 32.64 0.94
C ALA A 601 7.00 33.44 1.85
N GLY A 602 6.67 34.69 1.51
CA GLY A 602 5.91 35.60 2.38
C GLY A 602 6.64 35.83 3.70
N THR A 603 6.05 35.38 4.82
CA THR A 603 6.68 35.41 6.14
C THR A 603 7.60 34.21 6.43
N GLY A 604 7.61 33.20 5.56
CA GLY A 604 8.49 32.04 5.67
C GLY A 604 9.90 32.33 5.16
N ASN A 605 10.80 31.38 5.36
CA ASN A 605 12.18 31.47 4.89
C ASN A 605 12.35 30.80 3.52
N ILE A 606 13.41 31.19 2.81
CA ILE A 606 13.93 30.45 1.66
C ILE A 606 15.25 29.81 2.08
N ASP A 607 15.33 28.49 2.00
CA ASP A 607 16.52 27.70 2.30
C ASP A 607 17.03 27.06 1.01
N ILE A 608 18.30 27.28 0.68
CA ILE A 608 18.97 26.71 -0.48
C ILE A 608 20.17 25.90 0.00
N THR A 609 20.17 24.64 -0.37
CA THR A 609 21.21 23.68 -0.04
C THR A 609 21.67 22.98 -1.31
N GLN A 610 22.99 22.78 -1.43
CA GLN A 610 23.53 22.01 -2.53
C GLN A 610 23.40 20.50 -2.26
N ALA A 611 23.07 19.70 -3.28
CA ALA A 611 22.83 18.26 -3.15
C ALA A 611 24.10 17.38 -3.26
N LYS A 612 25.21 17.90 -3.79
CA LYS A 612 26.45 17.14 -4.08
C LYS A 612 27.69 17.97 -3.76
N LEU A 613 28.82 17.27 -3.63
CA LEU A 613 30.16 17.83 -3.44
C LEU A 613 30.46 18.98 -4.39
N GLY A 614 30.51 20.21 -3.90
CA GLY A 614 30.78 21.36 -4.74
C GLY A 614 30.85 22.73 -4.08
N ASN A 615 31.11 23.77 -4.87
CA ASN A 615 31.11 25.16 -4.39
C ASN A 615 29.80 25.87 -4.77
N ILE A 616 29.33 26.77 -3.91
CA ILE A 616 28.20 27.66 -4.17
C ILE A 616 28.71 29.07 -4.47
N GLY A 617 28.37 29.63 -5.63
CA GLY A 617 28.64 31.03 -5.98
C GLY A 617 27.39 31.89 -5.81
N LEU A 618 27.53 33.01 -5.10
CA LEU A 618 26.45 33.95 -4.82
C LEU A 618 26.79 35.35 -5.35
N GLY A 619 25.94 35.88 -6.22
CA GLY A 619 26.05 37.21 -6.81
C GLY A 619 26.69 37.21 -8.22
N ASP A 620 27.96 37.53 -8.35
CA ASP A 620 28.69 37.51 -9.62
C ASP A 620 29.27 36.11 -9.87
N SER A 621 28.84 35.48 -10.98
CA SER A 621 29.21 34.11 -11.35
C SER A 621 30.70 33.89 -11.64
N THR A 622 31.49 34.96 -11.74
CA THR A 622 32.94 34.89 -11.98
C THR A 622 33.77 34.73 -10.70
N THR A 623 33.13 34.76 -9.52
CA THR A 623 33.83 34.81 -8.22
C THR A 623 34.47 33.47 -7.84
N CYS A 624 33.84 32.33 -8.12
CA CYS A 624 34.44 31.03 -7.78
C CYS A 624 35.61 30.62 -8.69
N THR A 625 36.80 30.47 -8.10
CA THR A 625 37.98 29.99 -8.84
C THR A 625 37.86 28.49 -9.16
N GLY A 626 37.64 28.13 -10.43
CA GLY A 626 37.61 26.73 -10.89
C GLY A 626 36.24 26.14 -11.24
N SER A 627 35.20 26.99 -11.37
CA SER A 627 33.77 26.68 -11.57
C SER A 627 33.04 26.34 -10.28
N CYS A 628 31.93 27.04 -10.04
CA CYS A 628 30.93 26.69 -9.06
C CYS A 628 30.12 25.50 -9.59
N ASP A 629 29.60 24.69 -8.67
CA ASP A 629 28.63 23.66 -9.01
C ASP A 629 27.20 24.23 -8.95
N MET A 630 26.94 25.14 -8.01
CA MET A 630 25.71 25.96 -7.98
C MET A 630 26.07 27.44 -8.11
N THR A 631 25.40 28.17 -9.01
CA THR A 631 25.58 29.63 -9.15
C THR A 631 24.25 30.37 -9.01
N ILE A 632 24.15 31.25 -8.03
CA ILE A 632 22.97 32.08 -7.77
C ILE A 632 23.33 33.53 -8.05
N SER A 633 22.91 34.06 -9.20
CA SER A 633 23.33 35.39 -9.60
C SER A 633 22.64 36.50 -8.80
N SER A 634 23.16 37.73 -8.82
CA SER A 634 22.45 38.89 -8.27
C SER A 634 21.08 39.12 -8.93
N SER A 635 20.91 38.68 -10.19
CA SER A 635 19.62 38.71 -10.87
C SER A 635 18.66 37.66 -10.31
N ASP A 636 19.16 36.49 -9.90
CA ASP A 636 18.36 35.43 -9.28
C ASP A 636 17.98 35.79 -7.85
N LEU A 637 18.90 36.36 -7.07
CA LEU A 637 18.60 36.87 -5.72
C LEU A 637 17.51 37.94 -5.75
N SER A 638 17.41 38.75 -6.81
CA SER A 638 16.35 39.76 -6.96
C SER A 638 14.95 39.16 -7.17
N LYS A 639 14.87 37.88 -7.58
CA LYS A 639 13.63 37.14 -7.80
C LYS A 639 13.08 36.51 -6.52
N MET A 640 13.90 36.39 -5.49
CA MET A 640 13.56 35.73 -4.24
C MET A 640 13.07 36.74 -3.21
N ARG A 641 12.12 36.37 -2.35
CA ARG A 641 11.70 37.19 -1.21
C ARG A 641 11.08 36.34 -0.10
N GLY A 642 11.31 36.74 1.15
CA GLY A 642 10.82 36.04 2.34
C GLY A 642 11.27 36.73 3.62
N ASN A 643 11.19 36.03 4.75
CA ASN A 643 11.75 36.50 6.00
C ASN A 643 13.28 36.41 5.98
N LYS A 644 13.84 35.22 5.82
CA LYS A 644 15.29 35.01 5.68
C LYS A 644 15.63 34.25 4.40
N LEU A 645 16.83 34.49 3.88
CA LEU A 645 17.50 33.61 2.92
C LEU A 645 18.59 32.83 3.67
N LEU A 646 18.52 31.51 3.64
CA LEU A 646 19.55 30.63 4.17
C LEU A 646 20.25 29.96 2.99
N ILE A 647 21.58 30.08 2.93
CA ILE A 647 22.41 29.33 2.00
C ILE A 647 23.30 28.40 2.82
N ASN A 648 23.05 27.10 2.70
CA ASN A 648 23.75 26.07 3.44
C ASN A 648 24.73 25.33 2.52
N GLY A 649 26.02 25.41 2.83
CA GLY A 649 27.00 24.43 2.40
C GLY A 649 26.82 23.12 3.18
N SER A 650 27.05 21.98 2.53
CA SER A 650 26.94 20.66 3.18
C SER A 650 28.22 20.31 3.96
N SER A 651 28.11 19.42 4.95
CA SER A 651 29.23 18.99 5.79
C SER A 651 30.36 18.29 5.02
N ASN A 652 30.08 17.89 3.77
CA ASN A 652 31.01 17.21 2.90
C ASN A 652 31.49 18.09 1.72
N ASP A 653 30.94 19.31 1.57
CA ASP A 653 31.03 20.11 0.34
C ASP A 653 31.95 21.34 0.49
N GLY A 654 32.18 22.02 -0.64
CA GLY A 654 33.13 23.11 -0.83
C GLY A 654 32.62 24.50 -0.44
N ALA A 655 33.45 25.50 -0.69
CA ALA A 655 33.30 26.84 -0.16
C ALA A 655 32.10 27.63 -0.72
N ILE A 656 31.61 28.59 0.07
CA ILE A 656 30.65 29.60 -0.37
C ILE A 656 31.42 30.83 -0.84
N TYR A 657 31.27 31.18 -2.12
CA TYR A 657 31.85 32.38 -2.72
C TYR A 657 30.77 33.44 -2.90
N VAL A 658 31.08 34.66 -2.50
CA VAL A 658 30.13 35.78 -2.47
C VAL A 658 30.79 36.99 -3.11
N GLY A 659 30.17 37.57 -4.14
CA GLY A 659 30.64 38.82 -4.71
C GLY A 659 29.57 39.55 -5.48
N GLY A 660 29.58 40.88 -5.43
CA GLY A 660 28.63 41.72 -6.18
C GLY A 660 27.16 41.55 -5.80
N VAL A 661 26.86 41.05 -4.60
CA VAL A 661 25.48 40.93 -4.11
C VAL A 661 24.91 42.32 -3.83
N SER A 662 23.73 42.62 -4.34
CA SER A 662 23.02 43.88 -4.08
C SER A 662 21.59 43.62 -3.66
N GLN A 663 21.36 43.46 -2.35
CA GLN A 663 20.01 43.32 -1.79
C GLN A 663 19.51 44.62 -1.16
N THR A 664 18.23 44.91 -1.36
CA THR A 664 17.52 46.02 -0.70
C THR A 664 16.73 45.52 0.52
N THR A 665 16.35 46.43 1.41
CA THR A 665 15.66 46.14 2.68
C THR A 665 14.27 45.50 2.53
N SER A 666 13.72 45.40 1.31
CA SER A 666 12.39 44.86 1.02
C SER A 666 12.37 43.38 0.67
N THR A 667 13.53 42.73 0.52
CA THR A 667 13.62 41.38 -0.08
C THR A 667 13.70 40.27 0.98
N PHE A 668 14.55 40.44 2.00
CA PHE A 668 14.66 39.54 3.16
C PHE A 668 14.75 40.36 4.45
N THR A 669 13.64 40.47 5.16
CA THR A 669 13.52 41.34 6.35
C THR A 669 14.38 40.86 7.52
N GLY A 670 14.52 39.55 7.68
CA GLY A 670 15.41 38.88 8.64
C GLY A 670 16.85 38.71 8.15
N GLY A 671 17.17 39.14 6.93
CA GLY A 671 18.52 39.11 6.35
C GLY A 671 18.90 37.78 5.68
N VAL A 672 20.20 37.66 5.42
CA VAL A 672 20.83 36.49 4.81
C VAL A 672 21.69 35.77 5.84
N GLU A 673 21.59 34.45 5.86
CA GLU A 673 22.41 33.57 6.67
C GLU A 673 23.19 32.62 5.75
N LEU A 674 24.52 32.68 5.82
CA LEU A 674 25.43 31.78 5.10
C LEU A 674 26.01 30.80 6.11
N LYS A 675 25.90 29.51 5.83
CA LYS A 675 26.44 28.46 6.69
C LYS A 675 27.36 27.56 5.89
N ASP A 676 28.63 27.56 6.26
CA ASP A 676 29.57 26.55 5.83
C ASP A 676 29.76 25.53 6.97
N ALA A 677 29.40 24.27 6.71
CA ALA A 677 29.46 23.19 7.70
C ALA A 677 30.70 22.30 7.54
N HIS A 678 31.66 22.71 6.72
CA HIS A 678 32.82 21.91 6.34
C HIS A 678 33.85 21.84 7.48
N VAL A 679 34.23 20.63 7.89
CA VAL A 679 35.04 20.40 9.11
C VAL A 679 36.54 20.15 8.89
N SER A 680 37.02 19.88 7.66
CA SER A 680 38.47 19.67 7.43
C SER A 680 38.90 19.59 5.95
N GLY A 681 39.95 20.33 5.58
CA GLY A 681 40.66 20.20 4.30
C GLY A 681 40.77 21.53 3.55
N ALA A 682 41.47 21.53 2.41
CA ALA A 682 41.71 22.75 1.60
C ALA A 682 40.47 23.28 0.85
N LYS A 683 39.26 22.82 1.19
CA LYS A 683 38.01 23.12 0.49
C LYS A 683 36.86 23.25 1.49
N GLY A 684 36.71 24.45 2.06
CA GLY A 684 35.61 24.85 2.94
C GLY A 684 35.83 26.30 3.41
N GLY A 685 34.77 26.96 3.86
CA GLY A 685 34.78 28.36 4.33
C GLY A 685 33.93 29.30 3.48
N ILE A 686 33.85 30.56 3.91
CA ILE A 686 33.07 31.61 3.23
C ILE A 686 34.00 32.71 2.74
N PHE A 687 33.93 33.02 1.45
CA PHE A 687 34.83 33.95 0.75
C PHE A 687 34.03 35.10 0.16
N PHE A 688 34.28 36.31 0.63
CA PHE A 688 33.70 37.53 0.07
C PHE A 688 34.70 38.20 -0.85
N GLU A 689 34.53 38.09 -2.16
CA GLU A 689 35.52 38.54 -3.14
C GLU A 689 34.89 39.18 -4.39
N GLY A 690 35.74 39.63 -5.31
CA GLY A 690 35.30 40.37 -6.49
C GLY A 690 34.71 41.74 -6.12
N ALA A 691 33.46 41.99 -6.51
CA ALA A 691 32.78 43.26 -6.23
C ALA A 691 32.20 43.31 -4.80
N ALA A 692 32.10 44.54 -4.25
CA ALA A 692 31.50 44.77 -2.94
C ALA A 692 30.07 44.24 -2.85
N SER A 693 29.69 43.74 -1.66
CA SER A 693 28.38 43.13 -1.42
C SER A 693 27.57 43.88 -0.37
N SER A 694 26.25 43.95 -0.58
CA SER A 694 25.30 44.60 0.32
C SER A 694 24.09 43.73 0.62
N PHE A 695 23.71 43.70 1.89
CA PHE A 695 22.63 42.87 2.45
C PHE A 695 21.67 43.72 3.30
N SER A 696 20.46 43.22 3.58
CA SER A 696 19.59 43.82 4.61
C SER A 696 20.21 43.63 6.01
N ALA A 697 20.53 42.38 6.34
CA ALA A 697 21.37 41.94 7.45
C ALA A 697 22.17 40.72 6.98
N LEU A 698 23.32 40.45 7.58
CA LEU A 698 24.17 39.31 7.21
C LEU A 698 24.65 38.58 8.45
N THR A 699 24.48 37.27 8.46
CA THR A 699 25.17 36.34 9.37
C THR A 699 25.92 35.33 8.51
N ALA A 700 27.24 35.26 8.63
CA ALA A 700 28.06 34.27 7.97
C ALA A 700 28.75 33.43 9.04
N ASN A 701 28.45 32.14 9.07
CA ASN A 701 29.00 31.18 10.02
C ASN A 701 29.77 30.14 9.23
N ALA A 702 31.08 30.11 9.37
CA ALA A 702 31.92 29.09 8.80
C ALA A 702 32.51 28.23 9.92
N VAL A 703 32.63 26.93 9.67
CA VAL A 703 33.40 26.05 10.55
C VAL A 703 34.90 26.29 10.32
N ASN A 704 35.34 26.38 9.06
CA ASN A 704 36.76 26.48 8.71
C ASN A 704 37.22 27.89 8.29
N GLY A 705 36.59 28.96 8.77
CA GLY A 705 37.04 30.33 8.53
C GLY A 705 36.36 31.11 7.40
N ILE A 706 36.58 32.42 7.43
CA ILE A 706 36.00 33.41 6.53
C ILE A 706 37.12 34.28 5.95
N GLU A 707 37.07 34.52 4.63
CA GLU A 707 37.94 35.46 3.93
C GLU A 707 37.13 36.63 3.38
N VAL A 708 37.57 37.86 3.68
CA VAL A 708 36.90 39.10 3.26
C VAL A 708 37.85 39.93 2.41
N ASN A 709 37.73 39.78 1.10
CA ASN A 709 38.52 40.46 0.07
C ASN A 709 37.82 41.68 -0.55
N ALA A 710 36.52 41.87 -0.27
CA ALA A 710 35.72 43.00 -0.74
C ALA A 710 34.91 43.65 0.39
N ASN A 711 34.48 44.90 0.17
CA ASN A 711 33.66 45.63 1.16
C ASN A 711 32.31 44.95 1.40
N LEU A 712 31.87 44.96 2.66
CA LEU A 712 30.56 44.45 3.07
C LEU A 712 29.73 45.55 3.71
N THR A 713 28.45 45.63 3.32
CA THR A 713 27.50 46.60 3.88
C THR A 713 26.21 45.90 4.30
N THR A 714 25.71 46.16 5.51
CA THR A 714 24.31 45.86 5.87
C THR A 714 23.50 47.14 5.97
N THR A 715 22.31 47.13 5.37
CA THR A 715 21.48 48.33 5.17
C THR A 715 20.38 48.51 6.21
N ALA A 716 20.06 47.48 6.99
CA ALA A 716 19.09 47.55 8.09
C ALA A 716 19.59 46.87 9.38
N GLY A 717 19.92 45.59 9.33
CA GLY A 717 20.32 44.79 10.50
C GLY A 717 21.83 44.70 10.70
N ALA A 718 22.23 43.77 11.58
CA ALA A 718 23.61 43.54 11.95
C ALA A 718 24.43 42.84 10.85
N LEU A 719 25.75 42.98 10.95
CA LEU A 719 26.76 42.23 10.22
C LEU A 719 27.50 41.32 11.22
N THR A 720 27.30 40.01 11.09
CA THR A 720 27.95 39.00 11.94
C THR A 720 28.78 38.06 11.08
N LEU A 721 30.07 37.95 11.38
CA LEU A 721 30.97 36.98 10.77
C LEU A 721 31.55 36.11 11.89
N ASP A 722 31.40 34.80 11.77
CA ASP A 722 31.97 33.81 12.68
C ASP A 722 32.79 32.80 11.87
N GLY A 723 34.11 32.91 11.95
CA GLY A 723 35.04 32.01 11.27
C GLY A 723 35.31 30.71 12.03
N ASP A 724 34.71 30.53 13.22
CA ASP A 724 34.96 29.42 14.14
C ASP A 724 33.64 28.98 14.80
N SER A 725 32.64 28.69 13.95
CA SER A 725 31.26 28.53 14.42
C SER A 725 31.00 27.27 15.26
N ASN A 726 31.88 26.27 15.20
CA ASN A 726 31.84 25.08 16.06
C ASN A 726 32.69 25.24 17.33
N ASN A 727 33.52 26.30 17.41
CA ASN A 727 34.43 26.59 18.52
C ASN A 727 35.35 25.40 18.86
N VAL A 728 35.74 24.65 17.82
CA VAL A 728 36.76 23.60 17.86
C VAL A 728 38.05 24.20 17.27
N ALA A 729 39.19 23.56 17.51
CA ALA A 729 40.44 23.99 16.90
C ALA A 729 40.84 23.01 15.80
N GLU A 730 40.98 23.50 14.58
CA GLU A 730 41.22 22.71 13.39
C GLU A 730 42.67 22.92 12.93
N GLY A 731 43.36 21.81 12.63
CA GLY A 731 44.79 21.80 12.31
C GLY A 731 45.13 22.09 10.84
N VAL A 732 44.14 22.23 9.96
CA VAL A 732 44.28 22.36 8.50
C VAL A 732 43.73 23.70 8.02
N SER A 733 44.26 24.24 6.92
CA SER A 733 43.83 25.52 6.34
C SER A 733 42.58 25.34 5.45
N PRO A 734 41.64 26.30 5.39
CA PRO A 734 41.58 27.56 6.19
C PRO A 734 41.35 27.29 7.69
N LYS A 735 41.86 28.18 8.55
CA LYS A 735 42.20 27.91 9.95
C LYS A 735 41.31 28.68 10.93
N ASP A 736 40.04 28.33 11.05
CA ASP A 736 39.09 28.88 12.05
C ASP A 736 39.15 30.42 12.18
N ASN A 737 39.57 31.11 11.11
CA ASN A 737 40.04 32.49 11.16
C ASN A 737 39.13 33.40 10.35
N ILE A 738 39.17 34.69 10.68
CA ILE A 738 38.65 35.73 9.79
C ILE A 738 39.86 36.45 9.17
N SER A 739 40.09 36.24 7.88
CA SER A 739 41.11 36.94 7.09
C SER A 739 40.48 38.11 6.34
N ILE A 740 41.08 39.30 6.42
CA ILE A 740 40.55 40.52 5.80
C ILE A 740 41.63 41.20 4.96
N ALA A 741 41.34 41.45 3.68
CA ALA A 741 42.25 42.12 2.77
C ALA A 741 42.53 43.58 3.16
N SER A 742 43.63 44.13 2.67
CA SER A 742 44.00 45.53 2.91
C SER A 742 42.99 46.49 2.30
N GLY A 743 42.54 47.47 3.09
CA GLY A 743 41.65 48.55 2.66
C GLY A 743 40.16 48.20 2.72
N VAL A 744 39.79 47.01 3.21
CA VAL A 744 38.40 46.59 3.36
C VAL A 744 37.68 47.46 4.39
N THR A 745 36.45 47.83 4.04
CA THR A 745 35.50 48.53 4.89
C THR A 745 34.29 47.63 5.15
N LEU A 746 34.01 47.35 6.42
CA LEU A 746 32.78 46.69 6.87
C LEU A 746 31.86 47.75 7.48
N THR A 747 30.68 47.92 6.88
CA THR A 747 29.66 48.87 7.34
C THR A 747 28.41 48.12 7.76
N SER A 748 27.88 48.42 8.95
CA SER A 748 26.59 47.88 9.38
C SER A 748 25.62 48.99 9.73
N ALA A 749 24.34 48.79 9.41
CA ALA A 749 23.25 49.59 9.96
C ALA A 749 22.88 49.21 11.41
N GLY A 750 23.27 48.01 11.86
CA GLY A 750 23.11 47.52 13.22
C GLY A 750 24.44 47.45 13.98
N ASN A 751 24.78 46.24 14.46
CA ASN A 751 26.05 45.93 15.10
C ASN A 751 27.01 45.25 14.11
N ILE A 752 28.31 45.36 14.36
CA ILE A 752 29.31 44.46 13.77
C ILE A 752 29.76 43.47 14.84
N SER A 753 29.74 42.18 14.53
CA SER A 753 30.31 41.11 15.37
C SER A 753 31.25 40.25 14.53
N LEU A 754 32.52 40.18 14.91
CA LEU A 754 33.51 39.28 14.30
C LEU A 754 33.98 38.28 15.36
N SER A 755 33.91 36.99 15.06
CA SER A 755 34.29 35.90 15.96
C SER A 755 35.21 34.90 15.27
N ALA A 756 36.34 34.58 15.90
CA ALA A 756 37.30 33.56 15.47
C ALA A 756 38.12 33.15 16.70
N THR A 757 37.53 32.34 17.59
CA THR A 757 38.05 32.10 18.95
C THR A 757 39.40 31.38 18.91
N THR A 758 39.55 30.38 18.05
CA THR A 758 40.77 29.56 17.93
C THR A 758 41.73 30.05 16.83
N GLY A 759 41.20 30.54 15.70
CA GLY A 759 42.01 30.98 14.55
C GLY A 759 42.42 32.46 14.56
N GLY A 760 41.67 33.32 15.25
CA GLY A 760 41.90 34.77 15.32
C GLY A 760 41.44 35.55 14.09
N ILE A 761 41.55 36.87 14.18
CA ILE A 761 41.15 37.83 13.15
C ILE A 761 42.41 38.51 12.61
N ALA A 762 42.63 38.48 11.29
CA ALA A 762 43.84 39.00 10.66
C ALA A 762 43.50 39.95 9.51
N ALA A 763 43.93 41.21 9.60
CA ALA A 763 43.84 42.19 8.52
C ALA A 763 45.21 42.37 7.84
N ALA A 764 45.26 42.13 6.52
CA ALA A 764 46.48 42.23 5.71
C ALA A 764 47.00 43.68 5.55
N GLY A 765 46.23 44.68 5.96
CA GLY A 765 46.58 46.10 5.89
C GLY A 765 45.62 46.97 6.70
N ALA A 766 45.20 48.11 6.14
CA ALA A 766 44.23 48.98 6.81
C ALA A 766 42.83 48.33 6.86
N LEU A 767 42.12 48.49 7.98
CA LEU A 767 40.77 47.96 8.20
C LEU A 767 39.86 49.06 8.75
N THR A 768 38.66 49.20 8.19
CA THR A 768 37.63 50.11 8.72
C THR A 768 36.37 49.34 9.10
N LEU A 769 35.94 49.46 10.36
CA LEU A 769 34.65 48.94 10.86
C LEU A 769 33.77 50.12 11.30
N THR A 770 32.57 50.22 10.72
CA THR A 770 31.62 51.30 11.04
C THR A 770 30.25 50.72 11.37
N ALA A 771 29.76 50.97 12.59
CA ALA A 771 28.43 50.55 13.04
C ALA A 771 27.82 51.67 13.90
N PRO A 772 26.56 52.08 13.71
CA PRO A 772 25.96 53.10 14.57
C PRO A 772 25.72 52.60 15.99
N SER A 773 25.64 51.28 16.19
CA SER A 773 25.40 50.66 17.49
C SER A 773 26.74 50.20 18.12
N SER A 774 27.04 48.90 18.12
CA SER A 774 28.29 48.37 18.72
C SER A 774 29.17 47.58 17.75
N ILE A 775 30.45 47.49 18.08
CA ILE A 775 31.42 46.58 17.45
C ILE A 775 31.93 45.60 18.51
N THR A 776 31.81 44.29 18.24
CA THR A 776 32.33 43.23 19.10
C THR A 776 33.31 42.37 18.31
N LEU A 777 34.52 42.20 18.84
CA LEU A 777 35.53 41.29 18.32
C LEU A 777 35.82 40.20 19.35
N THR A 778 35.72 38.93 18.96
CA THR A 778 36.03 37.76 19.81
C THR A 778 37.14 36.95 19.14
N GLY A 779 38.25 36.77 19.84
CA GLY A 779 39.50 36.25 19.26
C GLY A 779 40.53 37.34 18.97
N ASN A 780 41.79 36.94 18.80
CA ASN A 780 42.90 37.89 18.67
C ASN A 780 42.88 38.64 17.33
N LEU A 781 42.73 39.97 17.37
CA LEU A 781 42.90 40.83 16.19
C LEU A 781 44.37 41.19 15.93
N THR A 782 44.86 40.90 14.74
CA THR A 782 46.14 41.36 14.20
C THR A 782 45.92 42.17 12.93
N ALA A 783 46.63 43.28 12.76
CA ALA A 783 46.52 44.11 11.55
C ALA A 783 47.89 44.64 11.15
N ALA A 784 48.23 44.52 9.86
CA ALA A 784 49.47 45.08 9.31
C ALA A 784 49.39 46.59 9.00
N GLY A 785 48.19 47.18 9.11
CA GLY A 785 47.93 48.61 8.90
C GLY A 785 47.03 49.22 9.99
N ALA A 786 46.56 50.45 9.76
CA ALA A 786 45.70 51.15 10.69
C ALA A 786 44.31 50.50 10.78
N VAL A 787 43.81 50.31 12.01
CA VAL A 787 42.44 49.83 12.27
C VAL A 787 41.60 51.00 12.77
N ALA A 788 40.55 51.35 12.02
CA ALA A 788 39.58 52.37 12.39
C ALA A 788 38.27 51.70 12.82
N LEU A 789 37.87 51.93 14.08
CA LEU A 789 36.63 51.40 14.65
C LEU A 789 35.72 52.57 15.03
N THR A 790 34.53 52.64 14.45
CA THR A 790 33.55 53.69 14.75
C THR A 790 32.24 53.08 15.22
N ALA A 791 31.89 53.30 16.49
CA ALA A 791 30.62 52.90 17.08
C ALA A 791 30.13 53.89 18.14
N ASN A 792 28.80 54.12 18.21
CA ASN A 792 28.23 55.08 19.18
C ASN A 792 27.93 54.43 20.54
N SER A 793 27.57 53.15 20.57
CA SER A 793 27.12 52.46 21.79
C SER A 793 28.22 51.67 22.50
N GLY A 794 29.32 51.34 21.82
CA GLY A 794 30.48 50.69 22.45
C GLY A 794 31.32 49.84 21.50
N ILE A 795 32.58 49.63 21.88
CA ILE A 795 33.52 48.72 21.21
C ILE A 795 34.01 47.72 22.27
N THR A 796 33.83 46.43 22.01
CA THR A 796 34.21 45.33 22.90
C THR A 796 35.25 44.44 22.21
N LEU A 797 36.37 44.19 22.89
CA LEU A 797 37.48 43.37 22.41
C LEU A 797 37.69 42.20 23.38
N ASN A 798 37.15 41.04 23.04
CA ASN A 798 37.22 39.79 23.82
C ASN A 798 38.40 38.95 23.32
N ASN A 799 39.60 39.34 23.71
CA ASN A 799 40.83 38.64 23.36
C ASN A 799 41.19 37.63 24.48
N ASN A 800 41.72 36.46 24.09
CA ASN A 800 42.33 35.47 25.00
C ASN A 800 43.84 35.68 25.11
#